data_AF-A0A1Q5ZS44-F1
#
_entry.id   AF-A0A1Q5ZS44-F1
#
_cell.length_a   1.000
_cell.length_b   1.000
_cell.length_c   1.000
_cell.angle_alpha   90.00
_cell.angle_beta   90.00
_cell.angle_gamma   90.00
#
_symmetry.space_group_name_H-M   'P 1'
#
loop_
_entity.id
_entity.type
_entity.pdbx_description
1 polymer ?
#
loop_
_entity_poly.entity_id
_entity_poly.type
_entity_poly.pdbx_seq_one_letter_code
_entity_poly.pdbx_strand_id
1 'polypeptide(L)'
;MHPVNVKLPDLAILLKRKQYKLILKITSGLAINDHQYFHSQLYHFRALAESGKFVSASRHCKKLIPVMPSDHGLYPIFQAWNIFLELFVTERNNFKEVFESLGENECTEDQTLKALTCYLQSRVISFAMAVGSWPQNAINHAITLMQVAADTYLRSDDLIEYGSAIKSIALLYSSNNIADIPKAILCLQQLLPISAHPDNLYFTTTVQLSLLILENQAAFDTGCFVDQNKNDQRINELIRQFLIAGHPLGEADVKFEWGVLLLEYGYEKGMPFLFNSIELYDKYGEFSNRQSAWKKMADWYERRGQAEEADNAYRESAKVDTHIELEMTGAIQAIMEIHHAFMAKPEREAVRLGRFYLNKYKDSRIAPQLRALLANALSQGAGKTEALEHFEAIVDYYQGSSPSSFLSDALFNYSNALFSVDPVAAKNAALKAIDIAFELKDYISLGKYFRELALHLSQQKKIAPLLVGANEIEDTFRKAHDSFAHVQTLKARIEKFNAIQQLGNYYFNERQFDKALNCLDQAREFYHSNNLRINSAFVLSHIGLLKFEVARTNRIPSLLLEAATDFAKSAQDFIQINGHRFSWKSTLLEAQSIAEYASLYTVGELAELNYERAQTCFLRAANVVDYLKGLQQIVLSKYDEQFTHVDGFSGLPADFNKVFTGAFKAAYYGRKRADLALEWVERNKSRRLQTELWRTSDIFAPVDMAYVPGFEELRKMLVAYQLDFSTEKMMFCEFFILDQTIILFLIRPEWSGPKYFTLAVQSDEIGRAVTALINDPIANENMTIALPLIQHILNHSDRDDLLYIIPHGFLHQLPFHMIDVGQGEYLIQRNPVAYLPALSILYHLQNKSKAKEGKVAVKFAVFGNSREDLQFSEDEAIYVSTLLDSDCYLRNGVDKDTFIKELANSSVVHFAGHAEAKPVKGLDQHLLLAGLESISASELMLIRNDLELLVLSGCQTGITAIEVTTDEIIGFPAAALTAGASAVITTLWKVEDKSTRQFFKYFYESFRNRKLSKIRSMQYAMKALIKNPEYEPFNWAPFIFTGR
;
A
#
# COMPACT_ATOMS: atom_id res chain seq x y z
N MET A 1 -19.49 68.62 31.79
CA MET A 1 -20.83 69.07 32.21
C MET A 1 -21.85 68.19 31.49
N HIS A 2 -22.56 67.34 32.25
CA HIS A 2 -23.93 66.79 32.07
C HIS A 2 -24.46 66.32 30.69
N PRO A 3 -25.48 65.43 30.68
CA PRO A 3 -25.62 64.30 29.75
C PRO A 3 -25.81 64.79 28.32
N VAL A 4 -24.98 64.26 27.42
CA VAL A 4 -25.04 64.62 26.01
C VAL A 4 -26.36 64.08 25.47
N ASN A 5 -27.18 64.98 24.95
CA ASN A 5 -28.27 64.66 24.02
C ASN A 5 -27.64 64.03 22.78
N VAL A 6 -27.29 62.75 22.84
CA VAL A 6 -26.67 62.02 21.74
C VAL A 6 -27.79 61.69 20.77
N LYS A 7 -27.88 62.39 19.65
CA LYS A 7 -28.84 62.03 18.62
C LYS A 7 -28.33 60.75 17.94
N LEU A 8 -29.19 59.75 17.75
CA LEU A 8 -28.88 58.52 17.00
C LEU A 8 -28.12 58.76 15.67
N PRO A 9 -28.44 59.81 14.88
CA PRO A 9 -27.62 60.23 13.73
C PRO A 9 -26.12 60.43 14.01
N ASP A 10 -25.74 60.95 15.18
CA ASP A 10 -24.34 61.19 15.53
C ASP A 10 -23.60 59.85 15.81
N LEU A 11 -24.28 58.88 16.43
CA LEU A 11 -23.74 57.53 16.60
C LEU A 11 -23.59 56.80 15.26
N ALA A 12 -24.52 57.00 14.33
CA ALA A 12 -24.42 56.47 12.98
C ALA A 12 -23.24 57.07 12.21
N ILE A 13 -23.00 58.39 12.32
CA ILE A 13 -21.82 59.05 11.72
C ILE A 13 -20.52 58.52 12.32
N LEU A 14 -20.46 58.34 13.65
CA LEU A 14 -19.29 57.77 14.32
C LEU A 14 -19.04 56.32 13.91
N LEU A 15 -20.10 55.53 13.69
CA LEU A 15 -20.01 54.16 13.21
C LEU A 15 -19.47 54.11 11.78
N LYS A 16 -19.98 54.95 10.87
CA LYS A 16 -19.44 55.10 9.51
C LYS A 16 -17.97 55.49 9.50
N ARG A 17 -17.52 56.32 10.45
CA ARG A 17 -16.12 56.72 10.63
C ARG A 17 -15.26 55.69 11.39
N LYS A 18 -15.80 54.50 11.67
CA LYS A 18 -15.14 53.40 12.41
C LYS A 18 -14.60 53.83 13.78
N GLN A 19 -15.22 54.84 14.42
CA GLN A 19 -14.82 55.38 15.73
C GLN A 19 -15.38 54.53 16.89
N TYR A 20 -15.17 53.22 16.85
CA TYR A 20 -15.81 52.24 17.75
C TYR A 20 -15.55 52.53 19.23
N LYS A 21 -14.33 52.93 19.60
CA LYS A 21 -13.99 53.26 20.99
C LYS A 21 -14.82 54.44 21.52
N LEU A 22 -15.11 55.43 20.69
CA LEU A 22 -15.89 56.60 21.07
C LEU A 22 -17.37 56.24 21.24
N ILE A 23 -17.91 55.42 20.33
CA ILE A 23 -19.28 54.88 20.42
C ILE A 23 -19.46 54.10 21.72
N LEU A 24 -18.55 53.18 22.05
CA LEU A 24 -18.61 52.39 23.28
C LEU A 24 -18.54 53.26 24.53
N LYS A 25 -17.73 54.33 24.52
CA LYS A 25 -17.62 55.27 25.64
C LYS A 25 -18.88 56.12 25.83
N ILE A 26 -19.52 56.53 24.73
CA ILE A 26 -20.75 57.33 24.76
C ILE A 26 -21.93 56.48 25.26
N THR A 27 -22.11 55.30 24.65
CA THR A 27 -23.27 54.43 24.91
C THR A 27 -23.21 53.69 26.24
N SER A 28 -22.02 53.49 26.83
CA SER A 28 -21.87 52.92 28.18
C SER A 28 -22.23 53.88 29.31
N GLY A 29 -22.33 55.19 29.04
CA GLY A 29 -22.70 56.21 30.01
C GLY A 29 -24.20 56.53 30.07
N LEU A 30 -25.03 55.90 29.24
CA LEU A 30 -26.47 56.15 29.15
C LEU A 30 -27.22 55.31 30.20
N ALA A 31 -28.23 55.90 30.85
CA ALA A 31 -29.08 55.20 31.81
C ALA A 31 -30.26 54.52 31.10
N ILE A 32 -30.73 53.38 31.64
CA ILE A 32 -31.86 52.59 31.10
C ILE A 32 -33.13 53.42 30.87
N ASN A 33 -33.34 54.49 31.66
CA ASN A 33 -34.53 55.33 31.61
C ASN A 33 -34.48 56.41 30.51
N ASP A 34 -33.43 56.45 29.69
CA ASP A 34 -33.33 57.35 28.54
C ASP A 34 -34.14 56.77 27.37
N HIS A 35 -34.98 57.59 26.72
CA HIS A 35 -35.89 57.17 25.66
C HIS A 35 -35.16 56.58 24.43
N GLN A 36 -33.86 56.87 24.30
CA GLN A 36 -32.99 56.35 23.25
C GLN A 36 -32.04 55.24 23.73
N TYR A 37 -32.14 54.81 25.00
CA TYR A 37 -31.22 53.83 25.60
C TYR A 37 -31.12 52.56 24.76
N PHE A 38 -32.23 51.86 24.52
CA PHE A 38 -32.22 50.59 23.79
C PHE A 38 -31.72 50.70 22.34
N HIS A 39 -32.04 51.81 21.66
CA HIS A 39 -31.54 52.09 20.32
C HIS A 39 -30.04 52.41 20.33
N SER A 40 -29.54 53.14 21.33
CA SER A 40 -28.12 53.39 21.51
C SER A 40 -27.32 52.12 21.83
N GLN A 41 -27.94 51.16 22.53
CA GLN A 41 -27.31 49.85 22.81
C GLN A 41 -27.18 48.99 21.54
N LEU A 42 -27.98 49.22 20.50
CA LEU A 42 -27.77 48.61 19.18
C LEU A 42 -26.45 49.09 18.55
N TYR A 43 -26.14 50.38 18.67
CA TYR A 43 -24.84 50.94 18.24
C TYR A 43 -23.69 50.50 19.14
N HIS A 44 -23.92 50.32 20.45
CA HIS A 44 -22.94 49.72 21.36
C HIS A 44 -22.61 48.28 20.95
N PHE A 45 -23.65 47.48 20.72
CA PHE A 45 -23.54 46.12 20.24
C PHE A 45 -22.81 46.05 18.90
N ARG A 46 -23.21 46.86 17.93
CA ARG A 46 -22.61 46.90 16.58
C ARG A 46 -21.15 47.36 16.63
N ALA A 47 -20.81 48.34 17.48
CA ALA A 47 -19.42 48.73 17.70
C ALA A 47 -18.58 47.62 18.36
N LEU A 48 -19.15 46.78 19.25
CA LEU A 48 -18.46 45.60 19.78
C LEU A 48 -18.26 44.53 18.71
N ALA A 49 -19.28 44.27 17.88
CA ALA A 49 -19.22 43.27 16.82
C ALA A 49 -18.23 43.67 15.70
N GLU A 50 -18.35 44.88 15.15
CA GLU A 50 -17.48 45.39 14.07
C GLU A 50 -16.03 45.60 14.54
N SER A 51 -15.79 45.79 15.84
CA SER A 51 -14.43 45.83 16.41
C SER A 51 -13.85 44.46 16.77
N GLY A 52 -14.53 43.36 16.41
CA GLY A 52 -14.08 41.99 16.63
C GLY A 52 -14.25 41.47 18.07
N LYS A 53 -15.01 42.18 18.92
CA LYS A 53 -15.21 41.84 20.35
C LYS A 53 -16.48 41.02 20.58
N PHE A 54 -16.66 39.94 19.83
CA PHE A 54 -17.89 39.13 19.79
C PHE A 54 -18.32 38.51 21.14
N VAL A 55 -17.37 38.09 21.97
CA VAL A 55 -17.68 37.61 23.35
C VAL A 55 -18.26 38.73 24.22
N SER A 56 -17.76 39.96 24.03
CA SER A 56 -18.27 41.13 24.74
C SER A 56 -19.63 41.54 24.18
N ALA A 57 -19.84 41.42 22.86
CA ALA A 57 -21.13 41.65 22.22
C ALA A 57 -22.20 40.64 22.70
N SER A 58 -21.88 39.35 22.77
CA SER A 58 -22.77 38.30 23.33
C SER A 58 -23.12 38.60 24.78
N ARG A 59 -22.11 38.87 25.62
CA ARG A 59 -22.32 39.22 27.03
C ARG A 59 -23.15 40.50 27.20
N HIS A 60 -23.03 41.43 26.27
CA HIS A 60 -23.83 42.65 26.24
C HIS A 60 -25.31 42.34 25.93
N CYS A 61 -25.59 41.51 24.92
CA CYS A 61 -26.96 41.04 24.64
C CYS A 61 -27.58 40.31 25.83
N LYS A 62 -26.85 39.38 26.46
CA LYS A 62 -27.32 38.65 27.66
C LYS A 62 -27.69 39.56 28.82
N LYS A 63 -27.00 40.70 28.95
CA LYS A 63 -27.30 41.70 29.99
C LYS A 63 -28.50 42.58 29.63
N LEU A 64 -28.76 42.79 28.35
CA LEU A 64 -29.83 43.66 27.84
C LEU A 64 -31.19 42.96 27.74
N ILE A 65 -31.21 41.69 27.36
CA ILE A 65 -32.45 40.91 27.19
C ILE A 65 -33.34 40.93 28.45
N PRO A 66 -32.82 40.70 29.68
CA PRO A 66 -33.67 40.65 30.87
C PRO A 66 -34.27 42.00 31.30
N VAL A 67 -33.69 43.11 30.83
CA VAL A 67 -34.09 44.47 31.22
C VAL A 67 -34.83 45.21 30.11
N MET A 68 -35.00 44.59 28.94
CA MET A 68 -35.75 45.12 27.81
C MET A 68 -37.20 44.60 27.87
N PRO A 69 -38.22 45.47 27.69
CA PRO A 69 -39.62 45.02 27.65
C PRO A 69 -39.83 43.99 26.53
N SER A 70 -40.54 42.90 26.82
CA SER A 70 -40.76 41.79 25.86
C SER A 70 -41.57 42.20 24.62
N ASP A 71 -42.30 43.30 24.71
CA ASP A 71 -43.11 43.93 23.66
C ASP A 71 -42.34 45.02 22.89
N HIS A 72 -41.09 45.31 23.26
CA HIS A 72 -40.23 46.25 22.53
C HIS A 72 -39.72 45.61 21.23
N GLY A 73 -39.85 46.30 20.09
CA GLY A 73 -39.49 45.75 18.76
C GLY A 73 -38.03 45.29 18.57
N LEU A 74 -37.13 45.64 19.50
CA LEU A 74 -35.72 45.23 19.51
C LEU A 74 -35.47 43.95 20.33
N TYR A 75 -36.43 43.52 21.16
CA TYR A 75 -36.30 42.35 22.04
C TYR A 75 -36.05 41.03 21.27
N PRO A 76 -36.79 40.73 20.18
CA PRO A 76 -36.55 39.54 19.37
C PRO A 76 -35.18 39.58 18.67
N ILE A 77 -34.72 40.77 18.30
CA ILE A 77 -33.43 41.00 17.64
C ILE A 77 -32.29 40.65 18.60
N PHE A 78 -32.29 41.20 19.80
CA PHE A 78 -31.25 40.90 20.79
C PHE A 78 -31.26 39.41 21.22
N GLN A 79 -32.43 38.76 21.25
CA GLN A 79 -32.51 37.31 21.47
C GLN A 79 -31.91 36.50 20.30
N ALA A 80 -32.28 36.79 19.05
CA ALA A 80 -31.75 36.11 17.88
C ALA A 80 -30.22 36.30 17.74
N TRP A 81 -29.73 37.52 18.00
CA TRP A 81 -28.29 37.82 18.02
C TRP A 81 -27.56 37.16 19.20
N ASN A 82 -28.20 37.00 20.36
CA ASN A 82 -27.60 36.26 21.47
C ASN A 82 -27.45 34.77 21.14
N ILE A 83 -28.48 34.16 20.55
CA ILE A 83 -28.46 32.76 20.10
C ILE A 83 -27.41 32.57 19.00
N PHE A 84 -27.37 33.48 18.00
CA PHE A 84 -26.37 33.48 16.94
C PHE A 84 -24.95 33.67 17.48
N LEU A 85 -24.74 34.57 18.46
CA LEU A 85 -23.42 34.78 19.05
C LEU A 85 -23.00 33.68 20.02
N GLU A 86 -23.93 32.97 20.66
CA GLU A 86 -23.63 31.74 21.40
C GLU A 86 -23.16 30.63 20.45
N LEU A 87 -23.78 30.53 19.27
CA LEU A 87 -23.37 29.65 18.18
C LEU A 87 -22.04 30.08 17.51
N PHE A 88 -21.74 31.38 17.49
CA PHE A 88 -20.51 31.98 16.92
C PHE A 88 -19.30 31.98 17.89
N VAL A 89 -19.51 32.18 19.19
CA VAL A 89 -18.42 32.10 20.20
C VAL A 89 -17.80 30.69 20.21
N THR A 90 -18.55 29.70 19.75
CA THR A 90 -18.12 28.32 19.58
C THR A 90 -17.53 28.02 18.19
N GLU A 91 -17.62 28.90 17.18
CA GLU A 91 -17.07 28.71 15.82
C GLU A 91 -16.72 30.08 15.18
N ARG A 92 -15.44 30.46 15.23
CA ARG A 92 -14.98 31.79 14.82
C ARG A 92 -14.63 31.88 13.34
N ASN A 93 -15.11 32.97 12.73
CA ASN A 93 -14.59 33.72 11.56
C ASN A 93 -15.13 33.35 10.17
N ASN A 94 -15.96 34.26 9.60
CA ASN A 94 -15.97 34.67 8.16
C ASN A 94 -17.08 35.70 7.84
N PHE A 95 -17.14 36.86 8.51
CA PHE A 95 -18.23 37.83 8.24
C PHE A 95 -17.79 39.29 8.03
N LYS A 96 -16.49 39.55 7.85
CA LYS A 96 -16.02 40.91 7.55
C LYS A 96 -16.44 41.37 6.15
N GLU A 97 -16.54 40.45 5.18
CA GLU A 97 -16.91 40.74 3.79
C GLU A 97 -18.43 40.90 3.57
N VAL A 98 -19.26 40.16 4.32
CA VAL A 98 -20.73 40.25 4.20
C VAL A 98 -21.26 41.59 4.72
N PHE A 99 -20.55 42.23 5.66
CA PHE A 99 -20.92 43.54 6.16
C PHE A 99 -20.52 44.69 5.23
N GLU A 100 -19.53 44.49 4.36
CA GLU A 100 -19.04 45.52 3.44
C GLU A 100 -19.86 45.60 2.13
N SER A 101 -20.68 44.58 1.80
CA SER A 101 -21.54 44.57 0.61
C SER A 101 -22.93 45.22 0.79
N LEU A 102 -23.32 45.55 2.02
CA LEU A 102 -24.59 46.20 2.32
C LEU A 102 -24.47 47.72 2.10
N GLY A 103 -24.54 48.11 0.83
CA GLY A 103 -24.62 49.50 0.38
C GLY A 103 -25.89 50.21 0.87
N GLU A 104 -25.74 51.51 1.09
CA GLU A 104 -26.74 52.44 1.60
C GLU A 104 -28.02 52.45 0.75
N ASN A 105 -29.19 52.33 1.38
CA ASN A 105 -30.41 53.05 0.99
C ASN A 105 -31.41 53.11 2.16
N GLU A 106 -31.99 54.29 2.35
CA GLU A 106 -33.02 54.60 3.36
C GLU A 106 -34.35 53.91 3.02
N CYS A 107 -34.97 53.18 3.96
CA CYS A 107 -36.42 52.93 4.02
C CYS A 107 -36.86 52.24 5.34
N THR A 108 -38.17 52.27 5.64
CA THR A 108 -38.83 52.24 6.96
C THR A 108 -38.94 50.90 7.74
N GLU A 109 -39.23 51.00 9.05
CA GLU A 109 -38.78 50.22 10.23
C GLU A 109 -39.39 48.83 10.65
N ASP A 110 -40.13 48.02 9.88
CA ASP A 110 -40.65 46.72 10.44
C ASP A 110 -40.61 45.48 9.52
N GLN A 111 -40.65 45.63 8.19
CA GLN A 111 -40.66 44.49 7.26
C GLN A 111 -39.24 44.03 6.87
N THR A 112 -38.30 44.96 6.72
CA THR A 112 -36.89 44.67 6.41
C THR A 112 -36.20 43.90 7.52
N LEU A 113 -36.62 44.12 8.78
CA LEU A 113 -36.04 43.47 9.96
C LEU A 113 -36.47 42.00 10.07
N LYS A 114 -37.72 41.71 9.70
CA LYS A 114 -38.26 40.34 9.59
C LYS A 114 -37.64 39.59 8.40
N ALA A 115 -37.56 40.25 7.24
CA ALA A 115 -36.89 39.70 6.04
C ALA A 115 -35.41 39.39 6.31
N LEU A 116 -34.67 40.31 6.93
CA LEU A 116 -33.27 40.11 7.29
C LEU A 116 -33.09 38.98 8.32
N THR A 117 -34.04 38.81 9.25
CA THR A 117 -34.02 37.72 10.23
C THR A 117 -34.22 36.34 9.58
N CYS A 118 -35.19 36.24 8.66
CA CYS A 118 -35.46 35.00 7.91
C CYS A 118 -34.36 34.66 6.90
N TYR A 119 -33.77 35.67 6.25
CA TYR A 119 -32.64 35.54 5.32
C TYR A 119 -31.37 35.05 6.03
N LEU A 120 -31.08 35.61 7.21
CA LEU A 120 -29.92 35.19 8.00
C LEU A 120 -30.12 33.77 8.58
N GLN A 121 -31.35 33.40 8.96
CA GLN A 121 -31.67 32.03 9.36
C GLN A 121 -31.53 31.02 8.21
N SER A 122 -31.97 31.36 6.99
CA SER A 122 -31.83 30.48 5.82
C SER A 122 -30.36 30.31 5.41
N ARG A 123 -29.56 31.37 5.44
CA ARG A 123 -28.11 31.32 5.15
C ARG A 123 -27.32 30.53 6.19
N VAL A 124 -27.69 30.59 7.47
CA VAL A 124 -27.10 29.77 8.54
C VAL A 124 -27.38 28.27 8.31
N ILE A 125 -28.59 27.94 7.84
CA ILE A 125 -29.00 26.57 7.53
C ILE A 125 -28.34 26.06 6.23
N SER A 126 -28.27 26.89 5.18
CA SER A 126 -27.56 26.56 3.94
C SER A 126 -26.04 26.42 4.14
N PHE A 127 -25.44 27.24 5.00
CA PHE A 127 -24.05 27.11 5.40
C PHE A 127 -23.81 25.83 6.23
N ALA A 128 -24.74 25.48 7.13
CA ALA A 128 -24.67 24.21 7.87
C ALA A 128 -24.81 22.97 6.97
N MET A 129 -25.55 23.05 5.86
CA MET A 129 -25.65 21.98 4.84
C MET A 129 -24.36 21.79 4.06
N ALA A 130 -23.61 22.86 3.81
CA ALA A 130 -22.30 22.79 3.17
C ALA A 130 -21.24 22.10 4.05
N VAL A 131 -21.49 21.98 5.36
CA VAL A 131 -20.52 21.44 6.35
C VAL A 131 -20.85 19.99 6.79
N GLY A 132 -22.05 19.47 6.51
CA GLY A 132 -22.37 18.02 6.56
C GLY A 132 -23.42 17.55 7.60
N SER A 133 -24.31 16.66 7.13
CA SER A 133 -25.37 15.83 7.76
C SER A 133 -26.12 16.32 9.02
N TRP A 134 -27.41 16.61 8.84
CA TRP A 134 -28.38 16.83 9.92
C TRP A 134 -29.25 15.58 10.16
N PRO A 135 -29.68 15.31 11.40
CA PRO A 135 -30.72 14.32 11.68
C PRO A 135 -32.06 14.74 11.02
N GLN A 136 -32.88 13.78 10.61
CA GLN A 136 -34.13 14.01 9.88
C GLN A 136 -35.06 15.04 10.56
N ASN A 137 -35.09 15.05 11.90
CA ASN A 137 -35.89 16.01 12.68
C ASN A 137 -35.44 17.45 12.47
N ALA A 138 -34.14 17.67 12.30
CA ALA A 138 -33.57 18.99 12.15
C ALA A 138 -33.68 19.47 10.69
N ILE A 139 -33.67 18.56 9.70
CA ILE A 139 -34.06 18.85 8.31
C ILE A 139 -35.55 19.24 8.24
N ASN A 140 -36.43 18.46 8.88
CA ASN A 140 -37.86 18.79 8.94
C ASN A 140 -38.09 20.14 9.64
N HIS A 141 -37.33 20.45 10.68
CA HIS A 141 -37.38 21.74 11.37
C HIS A 141 -36.87 22.88 10.49
N ALA A 142 -35.77 22.68 9.76
CA ALA A 142 -35.25 23.63 8.77
C ALA A 142 -36.25 23.91 7.65
N ILE A 143 -36.88 22.86 7.09
CA ILE A 143 -37.96 22.99 6.11
C ILE A 143 -39.12 23.79 6.70
N THR A 144 -39.53 23.50 7.94
CA THR A 144 -40.60 24.24 8.62
C THR A 144 -40.26 25.73 8.78
N LEU A 145 -39.03 26.05 9.20
CA LEU A 145 -38.57 27.44 9.34
C LEU A 145 -38.49 28.16 7.99
N MET A 146 -38.01 27.48 6.95
CA MET A 146 -37.98 28.03 5.60
C MET A 146 -39.38 28.22 5.02
N GLN A 147 -40.35 27.35 5.35
CA GLN A 147 -41.75 27.51 4.96
C GLN A 147 -42.37 28.74 5.64
N VAL A 148 -42.09 28.95 6.93
CA VAL A 148 -42.51 30.16 7.64
C VAL A 148 -41.86 31.42 7.03
N ALA A 149 -40.59 31.35 6.65
CA ALA A 149 -39.90 32.44 5.95
C ALA A 149 -40.53 32.72 4.58
N ALA A 150 -40.77 31.68 3.78
CA ALA A 150 -41.43 31.79 2.48
C ALA A 150 -42.83 32.40 2.63
N ASP A 151 -43.67 31.90 3.53
CA ASP A 151 -44.99 32.48 3.80
C ASP A 151 -44.93 33.95 4.22
N THR A 152 -43.86 34.35 4.90
CA THR A 152 -43.63 35.74 5.31
C THR A 152 -43.24 36.61 4.12
N TYR A 153 -42.31 36.16 3.27
CA TYR A 153 -41.91 36.86 2.04
C TYR A 153 -43.08 37.00 1.06
N LEU A 154 -43.90 35.96 0.95
CA LEU A 154 -45.10 35.98 0.11
C LEU A 154 -46.13 37.00 0.61
N ARG A 155 -46.30 37.15 1.93
CA ARG A 155 -47.19 38.18 2.51
C ARG A 155 -46.63 39.60 2.41
N SER A 156 -45.31 39.76 2.30
CA SER A 156 -44.65 41.05 2.12
C SER A 156 -44.37 41.41 0.65
N ASP A 157 -44.85 40.60 -0.30
CA ASP A 157 -44.64 40.77 -1.75
C ASP A 157 -43.16 40.78 -2.18
N ASP A 158 -42.28 40.13 -1.40
CA ASP A 158 -40.86 39.97 -1.71
C ASP A 158 -40.63 38.64 -2.46
N LEU A 159 -40.99 38.64 -3.74
CA LEU A 159 -41.07 37.44 -4.57
C LEU A 159 -39.71 36.79 -4.85
N ILE A 160 -38.61 37.56 -4.79
CA ILE A 160 -37.24 37.06 -5.01
C ILE A 160 -36.80 36.22 -3.80
N GLU A 161 -36.98 36.74 -2.59
CA GLU A 161 -36.61 36.01 -1.37
C GLU A 161 -37.58 34.87 -1.05
N TYR A 162 -38.86 35.02 -1.38
CA TYR A 162 -39.82 33.91 -1.40
C TYR A 162 -39.32 32.77 -2.31
N GLY A 163 -38.89 33.14 -3.51
CA GLY A 163 -38.36 32.23 -4.49
C GLY A 163 -37.10 31.49 -4.04
N SER A 164 -36.16 32.22 -3.47
CA SER A 164 -34.93 31.71 -2.87
C SER A 164 -35.23 30.69 -1.76
N ALA A 165 -36.17 31.01 -0.85
CA ALA A 165 -36.59 30.12 0.23
C ALA A 165 -37.22 28.81 -0.26
N ILE A 166 -38.12 28.87 -1.24
CA ILE A 166 -38.75 27.66 -1.81
C ILE A 166 -37.72 26.81 -2.59
N LYS A 167 -36.75 27.42 -3.27
CA LYS A 167 -35.66 26.68 -3.92
C LYS A 167 -34.78 25.95 -2.90
N SER A 168 -34.48 26.58 -1.76
CA SER A 168 -33.76 25.93 -0.66
C SER A 168 -34.55 24.78 -0.03
N ILE A 169 -35.88 24.92 0.10
CA ILE A 169 -36.77 23.83 0.53
C ILE A 169 -36.75 22.66 -0.47
N ALA A 170 -36.77 22.95 -1.78
CA ALA A 170 -36.70 21.91 -2.80
C ALA A 170 -35.35 21.18 -2.78
N LEU A 171 -34.24 21.91 -2.64
CA LEU A 171 -32.90 21.31 -2.49
C LEU A 171 -32.84 20.39 -1.27
N LEU A 172 -33.43 20.83 -0.15
CA LEU A 172 -33.56 20.06 1.08
C LEU A 172 -34.33 18.75 0.90
N TYR A 173 -35.42 18.78 0.13
CA TYR A 173 -36.17 17.57 -0.20
C TYR A 173 -35.36 16.64 -1.09
N SER A 174 -34.69 17.16 -2.13
CA SER A 174 -33.95 16.34 -3.10
C SER A 174 -32.64 15.75 -2.55
N SER A 175 -31.96 16.45 -1.64
CA SER A 175 -30.70 15.99 -1.05
C SER A 175 -30.87 14.95 0.06
N ASN A 176 -32.10 14.74 0.54
CA ASN A 176 -32.39 13.91 1.71
C ASN A 176 -32.82 12.49 1.34
N ASN A 177 -33.78 12.34 0.42
CA ASN A 177 -34.27 11.02 0.01
C ASN A 177 -34.86 11.07 -1.39
N ILE A 178 -34.59 10.03 -2.19
CA ILE A 178 -35.20 9.81 -3.51
C ILE A 178 -36.74 9.88 -3.44
N ALA A 179 -37.34 9.36 -2.36
CA ALA A 179 -38.79 9.39 -2.14
C ALA A 179 -39.37 10.81 -1.97
N ASP A 180 -38.54 11.80 -1.66
CA ASP A 180 -38.94 13.19 -1.48
C ASP A 180 -38.69 14.06 -2.74
N ILE A 181 -38.08 13.50 -3.81
CA ILE A 181 -37.91 14.19 -5.10
C ILE A 181 -39.26 14.69 -5.67
N PRO A 182 -40.38 13.93 -5.64
CA PRO A 182 -41.66 14.45 -6.09
C PRO A 182 -42.15 15.67 -5.32
N LYS A 183 -41.81 15.77 -4.02
CA LYS A 183 -42.14 16.95 -3.19
C LYS A 183 -41.25 18.14 -3.56
N ALA A 184 -39.97 17.90 -3.84
CA ALA A 184 -39.06 18.92 -4.35
C ALA A 184 -39.55 19.51 -5.68
N ILE A 185 -39.97 18.65 -6.61
CA ILE A 185 -40.57 19.06 -7.90
C ILE A 185 -41.82 19.91 -7.67
N LEU A 186 -42.72 19.47 -6.78
CA LEU A 186 -43.93 20.21 -6.45
C LEU A 186 -43.61 21.62 -5.89
N CYS A 187 -42.62 21.74 -5.02
CA CYS A 187 -42.18 23.03 -4.46
C CYS A 187 -41.69 23.97 -5.57
N LEU A 188 -40.85 23.49 -6.47
CA LEU A 188 -40.35 24.31 -7.58
C LEU A 188 -41.44 24.66 -8.60
N GLN A 189 -42.42 23.77 -8.83
CA GLN A 189 -43.56 24.05 -9.70
C GLN A 189 -44.43 25.20 -9.18
N GLN A 190 -44.53 25.38 -7.86
CA GLN A 190 -45.25 26.50 -7.23
C GLN A 190 -44.61 27.86 -7.53
N LEU A 191 -43.33 27.90 -7.91
CA LEU A 191 -42.61 29.12 -8.27
C LEU A 191 -42.80 29.55 -9.73
N LEU A 192 -43.28 28.66 -10.61
CA LEU A 192 -43.45 28.95 -12.04
C LEU A 192 -44.43 30.11 -12.33
N PRO A 193 -45.58 30.24 -11.64
CA PRO A 193 -46.49 31.37 -11.87
C PRO A 193 -45.93 32.72 -11.38
N ILE A 194 -45.14 32.69 -10.30
CA ILE A 194 -44.58 33.88 -9.64
C ILE A 194 -43.35 34.42 -10.39
N SER A 195 -42.64 33.53 -11.07
CA SER A 195 -41.45 33.83 -11.86
C SER A 195 -41.77 34.24 -13.32
N ALA A 196 -43.05 34.34 -13.70
CA ALA A 196 -43.43 34.74 -15.07
C ALA A 196 -43.28 36.24 -15.38
N HIS A 197 -42.82 37.06 -14.42
CA HIS A 197 -42.55 38.48 -14.63
C HIS A 197 -41.24 38.69 -15.44
N PRO A 198 -41.22 39.54 -16.48
CA PRO A 198 -40.03 39.79 -17.31
C PRO A 198 -38.78 40.20 -16.52
N ASP A 199 -38.97 40.93 -15.42
CA ASP A 199 -37.88 41.44 -14.56
C ASP A 199 -37.20 40.35 -13.70
N ASN A 200 -37.76 39.13 -13.64
CA ASN A 200 -37.27 38.03 -12.80
C ASN A 200 -36.67 36.86 -13.61
N LEU A 201 -36.36 37.07 -14.90
CA LEU A 201 -35.96 36.01 -15.83
C LEU A 201 -34.83 35.11 -15.31
N TYR A 202 -33.79 35.66 -14.67
CA TYR A 202 -32.70 34.87 -14.07
C TYR A 202 -33.20 33.85 -13.03
N PHE A 203 -34.09 34.30 -12.15
CA PHE A 203 -34.67 33.47 -11.11
C PHE A 203 -35.53 32.36 -11.73
N THR A 204 -36.37 32.72 -12.71
CA THR A 204 -37.20 31.79 -13.49
C THR A 204 -36.38 30.69 -14.14
N THR A 205 -35.31 31.06 -14.84
CA THR A 205 -34.44 30.11 -15.55
C THR A 205 -33.72 29.19 -14.58
N THR A 206 -33.31 29.69 -13.42
CA THR A 206 -32.68 28.89 -12.37
C THR A 206 -33.64 27.84 -11.78
N VAL A 207 -34.92 28.20 -11.56
CA VAL A 207 -35.96 27.26 -11.12
C VAL A 207 -36.23 26.20 -12.18
N GLN A 208 -36.32 26.60 -13.46
CA GLN A 208 -36.53 25.68 -14.57
C GLN A 208 -35.36 24.70 -14.78
N LEU A 209 -34.11 25.14 -14.55
CA LEU A 209 -32.95 24.26 -14.53
C LEU A 209 -33.06 23.23 -13.40
N SER A 210 -33.35 23.65 -12.16
CA SER A 210 -33.53 22.72 -11.04
C SER A 210 -34.66 21.73 -11.28
N LEU A 211 -35.77 22.15 -11.90
CA LEU A 211 -36.85 21.25 -12.31
C LEU A 211 -36.38 20.23 -13.36
N LEU A 212 -35.65 20.66 -14.39
CA LEU A 212 -35.11 19.77 -15.41
C LEU A 212 -34.23 18.68 -14.79
N ILE A 213 -33.35 19.04 -13.86
CA ILE A 213 -32.46 18.10 -13.16
C ILE A 213 -33.28 17.10 -12.35
N LEU A 214 -34.22 17.56 -11.51
CA LEU A 214 -35.02 16.68 -10.65
C LEU A 214 -35.98 15.77 -11.43
N GLU A 215 -36.60 16.26 -12.51
CA GLU A 215 -37.47 15.46 -13.38
C GLU A 215 -36.69 14.34 -14.07
N ASN A 216 -35.47 14.63 -14.53
CA ASN A 216 -34.61 13.63 -15.15
C ASN A 216 -34.03 12.66 -14.12
N GLN A 217 -33.65 13.15 -12.94
CA GLN A 217 -33.26 12.30 -11.82
C GLN A 217 -34.38 11.31 -11.47
N ALA A 218 -35.61 11.78 -11.31
CA ALA A 218 -36.77 10.92 -11.06
C ALA A 218 -37.00 9.91 -12.19
N ALA A 219 -36.88 10.33 -13.46
CA ALA A 219 -37.04 9.44 -14.61
C ALA A 219 -35.94 8.35 -14.68
N PHE A 220 -34.69 8.71 -14.37
CA PHE A 220 -33.58 7.75 -14.28
C PHE A 220 -33.79 6.78 -13.11
N ASP A 221 -34.26 7.26 -11.97
CA ASP A 221 -34.55 6.44 -10.79
C ASP A 221 -35.70 5.44 -11.02
N THR A 222 -36.71 5.80 -11.82
CA THR A 222 -37.84 4.91 -12.16
C THR A 222 -37.59 4.07 -13.42
N GLY A 223 -36.44 4.20 -14.07
CA GLY A 223 -36.13 3.52 -15.33
C GLY A 223 -37.05 3.93 -16.49
N CYS A 224 -37.69 5.10 -16.39
CA CYS A 224 -38.53 5.63 -17.45
C CYS A 224 -37.67 6.12 -18.62
N PHE A 225 -38.21 6.02 -19.85
CA PHE A 225 -37.53 6.53 -21.03
C PHE A 225 -37.38 8.05 -20.94
N VAL A 226 -36.13 8.52 -21.04
CA VAL A 226 -35.78 9.94 -21.06
C VAL A 226 -35.66 10.40 -22.51
N ASP A 227 -36.55 11.29 -22.95
CA ASP A 227 -36.51 11.88 -24.30
C ASP A 227 -35.37 12.90 -24.40
N GLN A 228 -34.24 12.46 -24.95
CA GLN A 228 -33.05 13.30 -25.10
C GLN A 228 -33.29 14.53 -25.98
N ASN A 229 -34.10 14.42 -27.03
CA ASN A 229 -34.37 15.55 -27.93
C ASN A 229 -35.13 16.66 -27.19
N LYS A 230 -36.08 16.28 -26.33
CA LYS A 230 -36.84 17.23 -25.50
C LYS A 230 -35.95 17.90 -24.44
N ASN A 231 -35.02 17.16 -23.84
CA ASN A 231 -34.07 17.73 -22.88
C ASN A 231 -33.07 18.67 -23.54
N ASP A 232 -32.53 18.32 -24.72
CA ASP A 232 -31.61 19.17 -25.47
C ASP A 232 -32.28 20.50 -25.84
N GLN A 233 -33.56 20.47 -26.24
CA GLN A 233 -34.35 21.68 -26.48
C GLN A 233 -34.50 22.54 -25.21
N ARG A 234 -34.82 21.92 -24.06
CA ARG A 234 -34.93 22.64 -22.77
C ARG A 234 -33.60 23.22 -22.33
N ILE A 235 -32.49 22.50 -22.47
CA ILE A 235 -31.14 22.97 -22.12
C ILE A 235 -30.77 24.19 -22.95
N ASN A 236 -30.97 24.14 -24.26
CA ASN A 236 -30.67 25.27 -25.15
C ASN A 236 -31.53 26.50 -24.83
N GLU A 237 -32.80 26.29 -24.50
CA GLU A 237 -33.70 27.37 -24.08
C GLU A 237 -33.27 27.98 -22.74
N LEU A 238 -32.87 27.17 -21.75
CA LEU A 238 -32.35 27.66 -20.47
C LEU A 238 -31.07 28.49 -20.66
N ILE A 239 -30.13 28.02 -21.47
CA ILE A 239 -28.91 28.77 -21.81
C ILE A 239 -29.28 30.13 -22.43
N ARG A 240 -30.19 30.13 -23.40
CA ARG A 240 -30.66 31.37 -24.04
C ARG A 240 -31.27 32.34 -23.04
N GLN A 241 -32.10 31.86 -22.12
CA GLN A 241 -32.73 32.70 -21.12
C GLN A 241 -31.73 33.29 -20.12
N PHE A 242 -30.73 32.52 -19.67
CA PHE A 242 -29.66 33.05 -18.82
C PHE A 242 -28.86 34.16 -19.52
N LEU A 243 -28.59 34.00 -20.82
CA LEU A 243 -27.93 35.03 -21.62
C LEU A 243 -28.79 36.29 -21.77
N ILE A 244 -30.10 36.14 -22.03
CA ILE A 244 -31.04 37.28 -22.10
C ILE A 244 -31.14 37.99 -20.74
N ALA A 245 -31.09 37.24 -19.63
CA ALA A 245 -31.11 37.78 -18.28
C ALA A 245 -29.80 38.48 -17.87
N GLY A 246 -28.77 38.52 -18.74
CA GLY A 246 -27.49 39.18 -18.44
C GLY A 246 -26.55 38.37 -17.55
N HIS A 247 -26.74 37.05 -17.44
CA HIS A 247 -25.91 36.16 -16.63
C HIS A 247 -25.05 35.25 -17.53
N PRO A 248 -23.87 35.71 -17.96
CA PRO A 248 -23.04 34.99 -18.92
C PRO A 248 -22.45 33.67 -18.39
N LEU A 249 -22.45 33.47 -17.06
CA LEU A 249 -22.08 32.22 -16.39
C LEU A 249 -23.16 31.15 -16.42
N GLY A 250 -24.42 31.50 -16.70
CA GLY A 250 -25.53 30.55 -16.65
C GLY A 250 -25.40 29.40 -17.66
N GLU A 251 -24.69 29.62 -18.78
CA GLU A 251 -24.33 28.54 -19.69
C GLU A 251 -23.42 27.49 -19.03
N ALA A 252 -22.45 27.93 -18.23
CA ALA A 252 -21.53 27.05 -17.53
C ALA A 252 -22.26 26.21 -16.48
N ASP A 253 -23.16 26.83 -15.72
CA ASP A 253 -23.93 26.17 -14.65
C ASP A 253 -24.90 25.11 -15.20
N VAL A 254 -25.62 25.42 -16.29
CA VAL A 254 -26.51 24.45 -16.96
C VAL A 254 -25.72 23.22 -17.43
N LYS A 255 -24.56 23.46 -18.06
CA LYS A 255 -23.69 22.39 -18.56
C LYS A 255 -23.08 21.58 -17.41
N PHE A 256 -22.66 22.22 -16.33
CA PHE A 256 -22.13 21.55 -15.15
C PHE A 256 -23.18 20.61 -14.54
N GLU A 257 -24.36 21.11 -14.18
CA GLU A 257 -25.42 20.34 -13.53
C GLU A 257 -25.88 19.15 -14.39
N TRP A 258 -26.07 19.38 -15.70
CA TRP A 258 -26.46 18.31 -16.62
C TRP A 258 -25.34 17.28 -16.80
N GLY A 259 -24.10 17.73 -16.91
CA GLY A 259 -22.93 16.87 -17.02
C GLY A 259 -22.76 15.96 -15.81
N VAL A 260 -22.86 16.51 -14.59
CA VAL A 260 -22.79 15.74 -13.35
C VAL A 260 -23.89 14.69 -13.29
N LEU A 261 -25.15 15.06 -13.55
CA LEU A 261 -26.28 14.14 -13.53
C LEU A 261 -26.06 12.95 -14.48
N LEU A 262 -25.64 13.22 -15.72
CA LEU A 262 -25.34 12.18 -16.69
C LEU A 262 -24.24 11.23 -16.21
N LEU A 263 -23.13 11.75 -15.68
CA LEU A 263 -22.04 10.92 -15.18
C LEU A 263 -22.43 10.08 -13.94
N GLU A 264 -23.23 10.62 -13.02
CA GLU A 264 -23.68 9.92 -11.81
C GLU A 264 -24.58 8.71 -12.10
N TYR A 265 -25.30 8.75 -13.23
CA TYR A 265 -26.10 7.63 -13.73
C TYR A 265 -25.38 6.76 -14.78
N GLY A 266 -24.11 7.07 -15.07
CA GLY A 266 -23.23 6.25 -15.91
C GLY A 266 -23.19 6.62 -17.39
N TYR A 267 -23.75 7.76 -17.79
CA TYR A 267 -23.77 8.24 -19.17
C TYR A 267 -22.55 9.11 -19.48
N GLU A 268 -21.60 8.56 -20.24
CA GLU A 268 -20.37 9.24 -20.67
C GLU A 268 -20.59 10.53 -21.46
N LYS A 269 -21.78 10.70 -22.07
CA LYS A 269 -22.18 11.95 -22.71
C LYS A 269 -22.13 13.17 -21.79
N GLY A 270 -22.05 12.99 -20.46
CA GLY A 270 -21.82 14.08 -19.51
C GLY A 270 -20.43 14.73 -19.59
N MET A 271 -19.41 14.02 -20.10
CA MET A 271 -18.03 14.52 -20.14
C MET A 271 -17.86 15.79 -20.97
N PRO A 272 -18.36 15.86 -22.23
CA PRO A 272 -18.32 17.11 -23.01
C PRO A 272 -18.98 18.30 -22.32
N PHE A 273 -20.06 18.07 -21.55
CA PHE A 273 -20.71 19.14 -20.80
C PHE A 273 -19.82 19.68 -19.67
N LEU A 274 -19.11 18.80 -18.94
CA LEU A 274 -18.17 19.22 -17.89
C LEU A 274 -16.92 19.92 -18.45
N PHE A 275 -16.36 19.46 -19.57
CA PHE A 275 -15.26 20.17 -20.22
C PHE A 275 -15.68 21.57 -20.66
N ASN A 276 -16.86 21.69 -21.29
CA ASN A 276 -17.39 22.98 -21.70
C ASN A 276 -17.69 23.90 -20.51
N SER A 277 -18.16 23.37 -19.37
CA SER A 277 -18.38 24.20 -18.18
C SER A 277 -17.06 24.67 -17.58
N ILE A 278 -16.01 23.84 -17.57
CA ILE A 278 -14.66 24.22 -17.14
C ILE A 278 -14.11 25.36 -18.00
N GLU A 279 -14.20 25.27 -19.34
CA GLU A 279 -13.74 26.33 -20.24
C GLU A 279 -14.46 27.66 -19.99
N LEU A 280 -15.76 27.61 -19.72
CA LEU A 280 -16.55 28.79 -19.41
C LEU A 280 -16.21 29.35 -18.02
N TYR A 281 -16.04 28.50 -17.00
CA TYR A 281 -15.59 28.94 -15.67
C TYR A 281 -14.19 29.58 -15.73
N ASP A 282 -13.27 29.03 -16.52
CA ASP A 282 -11.95 29.61 -16.77
C ASP A 282 -12.05 30.98 -17.45
N LYS A 283 -12.92 31.10 -18.47
CA LYS A 283 -13.15 32.36 -19.19
C LYS A 283 -13.64 33.49 -18.27
N TYR A 284 -14.43 33.17 -17.25
CA TYR A 284 -15.05 34.14 -16.35
C TYR A 284 -14.39 34.22 -14.96
N GLY A 285 -13.35 33.43 -14.68
CA GLY A 285 -12.60 33.47 -13.42
C GLY A 285 -13.26 32.76 -12.23
N GLU A 286 -14.10 31.76 -12.47
CA GLU A 286 -14.85 31.02 -11.43
C GLU A 286 -14.09 29.75 -10.95
N PHE A 287 -13.06 29.96 -10.13
CA PHE A 287 -12.11 28.90 -9.73
C PHE A 287 -12.71 27.78 -8.87
N SER A 288 -13.69 28.08 -8.00
CA SER A 288 -14.34 27.08 -7.14
C SER A 288 -15.18 26.10 -7.96
N ASN A 289 -15.95 26.60 -8.93
CA ASN A 289 -16.80 25.77 -9.77
C ASN A 289 -15.97 24.94 -10.76
N ARG A 290 -14.88 25.53 -11.29
CA ARG A 290 -13.85 24.82 -12.06
C ARG A 290 -13.28 23.62 -11.29
N GLN A 291 -12.89 23.83 -10.03
CA GLN A 291 -12.34 22.76 -9.18
C GLN A 291 -13.34 21.62 -8.97
N SER A 292 -14.61 21.97 -8.71
CA SER A 292 -15.70 21.00 -8.52
C SER A 292 -15.91 20.12 -9.77
N ALA A 293 -15.87 20.73 -10.96
CA ALA A 293 -15.99 20.02 -12.23
C ALA A 293 -14.82 19.03 -12.44
N TRP A 294 -13.58 19.45 -12.23
CA TRP A 294 -12.41 18.56 -12.33
C TRP A 294 -12.47 17.39 -11.34
N LYS A 295 -12.95 17.61 -10.12
CA LYS A 295 -13.11 16.55 -9.12
C LYS A 295 -14.15 15.51 -9.57
N LYS A 296 -15.30 15.96 -10.09
CA LYS A 296 -16.35 15.07 -10.60
C LYS A 296 -15.86 14.23 -11.79
N MET A 297 -14.99 14.78 -12.63
CA MET A 297 -14.33 14.05 -13.72
C MET A 297 -13.31 13.04 -13.20
N ALA A 298 -12.48 13.41 -12.22
CA ALA A 298 -11.52 12.51 -11.61
C ALA A 298 -12.21 11.28 -10.98
N ASP A 299 -13.27 11.50 -10.21
CA ASP A 299 -14.10 10.43 -9.63
C ASP A 299 -14.66 9.48 -10.69
N TRP A 300 -14.98 10.00 -11.88
CA TRP A 300 -15.49 9.20 -12.99
C TRP A 300 -14.40 8.36 -13.66
N TYR A 301 -13.24 8.96 -13.95
CA TYR A 301 -12.10 8.27 -14.56
C TYR A 301 -11.57 7.15 -13.65
N GLU A 302 -11.51 7.40 -12.35
CA GLU A 302 -11.08 6.43 -11.34
C GLU A 302 -11.99 5.19 -11.32
N ARG A 303 -13.32 5.39 -11.33
CA ARG A 303 -14.29 4.28 -11.38
C ARG A 303 -14.17 3.40 -12.63
N ARG A 304 -13.59 3.93 -13.72
CA ARG A 304 -13.38 3.19 -14.98
C ARG A 304 -11.96 2.66 -15.16
N GLY A 305 -11.05 2.98 -14.24
CA GLY A 305 -9.67 2.55 -14.30
C GLY A 305 -8.79 3.31 -15.26
N GLN A 306 -9.18 4.55 -15.57
CA GLN A 306 -8.41 5.49 -16.37
C GLN A 306 -7.50 6.27 -15.43
N ALA A 307 -6.46 5.60 -14.93
CA ALA A 307 -5.64 6.10 -13.83
C ALA A 307 -4.85 7.37 -14.19
N GLU A 308 -4.37 7.47 -15.43
CA GLU A 308 -3.63 8.65 -15.91
C GLU A 308 -4.54 9.86 -16.04
N GLU A 309 -5.75 9.67 -16.59
CA GLU A 309 -6.75 10.72 -16.73
C GLU A 309 -7.31 11.16 -15.37
N ALA A 310 -7.50 10.23 -14.43
CA ALA A 310 -7.88 10.54 -13.06
C ALA A 310 -6.80 11.37 -12.35
N ASP A 311 -5.54 10.98 -12.45
CA ASP A 311 -4.40 11.71 -11.87
C ASP A 311 -4.24 13.11 -12.50
N ASN A 312 -4.42 13.22 -13.82
CA ASN A 312 -4.45 14.51 -14.50
C ASN A 312 -5.58 15.40 -14.01
N ALA A 313 -6.81 14.88 -13.90
CA ALA A 313 -7.96 15.64 -13.41
C ALA A 313 -7.80 16.07 -11.94
N TYR A 314 -7.25 15.20 -11.07
CA TYR A 314 -6.93 15.58 -9.69
C TYR A 314 -5.86 16.68 -9.63
N ARG A 315 -4.82 16.60 -10.47
CA ARG A 315 -3.81 17.66 -10.58
C ARG A 315 -4.43 18.99 -11.04
N GLU A 316 -5.31 18.98 -12.03
CA GLU A 316 -6.01 20.18 -12.48
C GLU A 316 -6.94 20.78 -11.40
N SER A 317 -7.58 19.92 -10.60
CA SER A 317 -8.38 20.30 -9.43
C SER A 317 -7.52 20.94 -8.32
N ALA A 318 -6.26 20.50 -8.18
CA ALA A 318 -5.33 20.99 -7.16
C ALA A 318 -4.64 22.34 -7.51
N LYS A 319 -4.73 22.81 -8.76
CA LYS A 319 -4.08 24.06 -9.23
C LYS A 319 -4.73 25.36 -8.73
N VAL A 320 -5.41 25.38 -7.58
CA VAL A 320 -6.08 26.59 -7.08
C VAL A 320 -5.11 27.46 -6.28
N ASP A 321 -5.16 28.76 -6.60
CA ASP A 321 -4.22 29.80 -6.18
C ASP A 321 -4.29 30.13 -4.67
N THR A 322 -3.12 30.39 -4.09
CA THR A 322 -2.84 30.60 -2.65
C THR A 322 -3.42 31.89 -2.05
N HIS A 323 -4.34 32.58 -2.74
CA HIS A 323 -4.66 33.99 -2.48
C HIS A 323 -5.96 34.25 -1.71
N ILE A 324 -6.66 33.22 -1.19
CA ILE A 324 -7.84 33.40 -0.33
C ILE A 324 -7.60 32.74 1.04
N GLU A 325 -6.86 33.44 1.91
CA GLU A 325 -6.67 33.07 3.32
C GLU A 325 -7.91 33.44 4.17
N LEU A 326 -8.79 32.47 4.38
CA LEU A 326 -9.78 32.42 5.46
C LEU A 326 -9.38 31.22 6.34
N GLU A 327 -9.61 31.25 7.66
CA GLU A 327 -9.29 30.10 8.54
C GLU A 327 -10.03 28.82 8.10
N MET A 328 -11.21 28.95 7.47
CA MET A 328 -11.90 27.84 6.80
C MET A 328 -11.18 27.33 5.55
N THR A 329 -10.57 28.18 4.72
CA THR A 329 -9.73 27.71 3.61
C THR A 329 -8.47 27.04 4.12
N GLY A 330 -7.86 27.50 5.22
CA GLY A 330 -6.71 26.82 5.84
C GLY A 330 -7.06 25.45 6.46
N ALA A 331 -8.28 25.29 6.97
CA ALA A 331 -8.83 24.04 7.48
C ALA A 331 -9.20 23.05 6.36
N ILE A 332 -9.87 23.55 5.32
CA ILE A 332 -10.22 22.77 4.12
C ILE A 332 -8.95 22.37 3.36
N GLN A 333 -7.99 23.28 3.24
CA GLN A 333 -6.67 23.02 2.68
C GLN A 333 -5.94 21.96 3.50
N ALA A 334 -5.97 22.02 4.83
CA ALA A 334 -5.37 20.98 5.67
C ALA A 334 -6.01 19.60 5.43
N ILE A 335 -7.35 19.52 5.36
CA ILE A 335 -8.08 18.30 5.03
C ILE A 335 -7.70 17.80 3.63
N MET A 336 -7.63 18.70 2.65
CA MET A 336 -7.28 18.38 1.27
C MET A 336 -5.81 17.95 1.12
N GLU A 337 -4.88 18.56 1.85
CA GLU A 337 -3.47 18.19 1.84
C GLU A 337 -3.23 16.83 2.48
N ILE A 338 -3.89 16.55 3.62
CA ILE A 338 -3.85 15.22 4.25
C ILE A 338 -4.48 14.18 3.32
N HIS A 339 -5.65 14.49 2.74
CA HIS A 339 -6.33 13.59 1.82
C HIS A 339 -5.52 13.35 0.54
N HIS A 340 -4.93 14.40 -0.04
CA HIS A 340 -4.06 14.29 -1.21
C HIS A 340 -2.79 13.50 -0.86
N ALA A 341 -2.15 13.74 0.27
CA ALA A 341 -1.01 12.94 0.73
C ALA A 341 -1.40 11.46 0.93
N PHE A 342 -2.61 11.20 1.44
CA PHE A 342 -3.15 9.86 1.59
C PHE A 342 -3.40 9.18 0.23
N MET A 343 -3.96 9.90 -0.75
CA MET A 343 -4.23 9.39 -2.09
C MET A 343 -2.96 9.26 -2.96
N ALA A 344 -1.98 10.15 -2.76
CA ALA A 344 -0.71 10.21 -3.50
C ALA A 344 0.38 9.26 -2.95
N LYS A 345 0.06 8.43 -1.94
CA LYS A 345 0.88 7.29 -1.45
C LYS A 345 2.24 7.63 -0.80
N PRO A 346 2.32 8.64 0.08
CA PRO A 346 3.14 8.46 1.28
C PRO A 346 2.31 8.59 2.57
N GLU A 347 1.94 7.48 3.20
CA GLU A 347 1.28 7.43 4.51
C GLU A 347 2.04 8.17 5.60
N ARG A 348 3.37 8.12 5.57
CA ARG A 348 4.23 8.90 6.50
C ARG A 348 3.94 10.40 6.41
N GLU A 349 3.68 10.92 5.21
CA GLU A 349 3.36 12.33 5.00
C GLU A 349 1.94 12.66 5.44
N ALA A 350 0.97 11.79 5.15
CA ALA A 350 -0.41 11.95 5.62
C ALA A 350 -0.49 11.96 7.15
N VAL A 351 0.24 11.06 7.83
CA VAL A 351 0.34 11.02 9.30
C VAL A 351 1.06 12.26 9.83
N ARG A 352 2.16 12.69 9.20
CA ARG A 352 2.90 13.91 9.59
C ARG A 352 2.01 15.16 9.51
N LEU A 353 1.34 15.35 8.38
CA LEU A 353 0.40 16.46 8.16
C LEU A 353 -0.81 16.35 9.09
N GLY A 354 -1.35 15.14 9.28
CA GLY A 354 -2.47 14.86 10.19
C GLY A 354 -2.15 15.28 11.62
N ARG A 355 -1.00 14.86 12.17
CA ARG A 355 -0.56 15.26 13.52
C ARG A 355 -0.29 16.76 13.61
N PHE A 356 0.36 17.34 12.60
CA PHE A 356 0.65 18.77 12.54
C PHE A 356 -0.64 19.61 12.60
N TYR A 357 -1.59 19.33 11.70
CA TYR A 357 -2.84 20.07 11.60
C TYR A 357 -3.78 19.79 12.77
N LEU A 358 -3.84 18.55 13.26
CA LEU A 358 -4.62 18.25 14.46
C LEU A 358 -4.08 19.02 15.66
N ASN A 359 -2.76 19.15 15.83
CA ASN A 359 -2.20 19.96 16.91
C ASN A 359 -2.49 21.45 16.73
N LYS A 360 -2.43 21.97 15.50
CA LYS A 360 -2.75 23.36 15.16
C LYS A 360 -4.22 23.70 15.42
N TYR A 361 -5.13 22.76 15.13
CA TYR A 361 -6.59 22.97 15.19
C TYR A 361 -7.28 22.12 16.26
N LYS A 362 -6.56 21.68 17.31
CA LYS A 362 -7.05 20.73 18.33
C LYS A 362 -8.31 21.20 19.07
N ASP A 363 -8.45 22.52 19.24
CA ASP A 363 -9.56 23.18 19.92
C ASP A 363 -10.64 23.69 18.94
N SER A 364 -10.48 23.39 17.64
CA SER A 364 -11.42 23.78 16.58
C SER A 364 -12.49 22.71 16.37
N ARG A 365 -13.66 23.10 15.84
CA ARG A 365 -14.75 22.17 15.52
C ARG A 365 -14.44 21.21 14.36
N ILE A 366 -13.34 21.45 13.63
CA ILE A 366 -12.81 20.51 12.61
C ILE A 366 -11.96 19.37 13.20
N ALA A 367 -11.64 19.43 14.50
CA ALA A 367 -10.76 18.46 15.13
C ALA A 367 -11.26 17.01 14.99
N PRO A 368 -12.57 16.70 15.08
CA PRO A 368 -13.06 15.35 14.80
C PRO A 368 -12.74 14.85 13.38
N GLN A 369 -12.86 15.71 12.36
CA GLN A 369 -12.56 15.37 10.96
C GLN A 369 -11.06 15.14 10.76
N LEU A 370 -10.21 15.98 11.36
CA LEU A 370 -8.76 15.78 11.35
C LEU A 370 -8.35 14.50 12.10
N ARG A 371 -8.99 14.19 13.23
CA ARG A 371 -8.81 12.92 13.95
C ARG A 371 -9.21 11.74 13.08
N ALA A 372 -10.32 11.81 12.36
CA ALA A 372 -10.77 10.72 11.48
C ALA A 372 -9.78 10.48 10.34
N LEU A 373 -9.28 11.54 9.70
CA LEU A 373 -8.26 11.43 8.64
C LEU A 373 -6.95 10.85 9.17
N LEU A 374 -6.47 11.34 10.32
CA LEU A 374 -5.26 10.84 10.97
C LEU A 374 -5.44 9.37 11.40
N ALA A 375 -6.56 9.01 12.01
CA ALA A 375 -6.86 7.65 12.43
C ALA A 375 -6.94 6.68 11.25
N ASN A 376 -7.56 7.10 10.13
CA ASN A 376 -7.59 6.32 8.89
C ASN A 376 -6.18 6.12 8.32
N ALA A 377 -5.32 7.14 8.36
CA ALA A 377 -3.92 7.02 7.93
C ALA A 377 -3.12 6.07 8.85
N LEU A 378 -3.27 6.19 10.17
CA LEU A 378 -2.59 5.36 11.17
C LEU A 378 -3.05 3.90 11.16
N SER A 379 -4.31 3.64 10.80
CA SER A 379 -4.90 2.29 10.77
C SER A 379 -4.28 1.40 9.69
N GLN A 380 -3.65 1.99 8.67
CA GLN A 380 -3.00 1.28 7.55
C GLN A 380 -1.56 0.81 7.89
N GLY A 381 -0.97 1.31 8.99
CA GLY A 381 0.42 1.03 9.38
C GLY A 381 0.60 0.62 10.84
N ALA A 382 1.77 0.92 11.42
CA ALA A 382 2.15 0.51 12.79
C ALA A 382 1.41 1.28 13.91
N GLY A 383 0.55 2.26 13.57
CA GLY A 383 -0.12 3.18 14.49
C GLY A 383 -1.51 2.76 14.97
N LYS A 384 -1.88 1.47 14.88
CA LYS A 384 -3.26 1.01 15.17
C LYS A 384 -3.79 1.41 16.54
N THR A 385 -2.96 1.41 17.58
CA THR A 385 -3.39 1.82 18.93
C THR A 385 -3.75 3.31 18.99
N GLU A 386 -2.92 4.17 18.39
CA GLU A 386 -3.19 5.62 18.29
C GLU A 386 -4.43 5.89 17.42
N ALA A 387 -4.66 5.08 16.38
CA ALA A 387 -5.88 5.18 15.57
C ALA A 387 -7.14 4.89 16.41
N LEU A 388 -7.12 3.86 17.25
CA LEU A 388 -8.24 3.52 18.14
C LEU A 388 -8.55 4.67 19.12
N GLU A 389 -7.51 5.26 19.75
CA GLU A 389 -7.68 6.40 20.66
C GLU A 389 -8.34 7.60 19.96
N HIS A 390 -7.97 7.86 18.70
CA HIS A 390 -8.58 8.94 17.93
C HIS A 390 -10.04 8.64 17.56
N PHE A 391 -10.38 7.40 17.22
CA PHE A 391 -11.76 7.01 16.95
C PHE A 391 -12.63 7.05 18.21
N GLU A 392 -12.14 6.57 19.35
CA GLU A 392 -12.82 6.68 20.65
C GLU A 392 -13.11 8.14 20.99
N ALA A 393 -12.12 9.03 20.83
CA ALA A 393 -12.30 10.46 21.06
C ALA A 393 -13.38 11.08 20.15
N ILE A 394 -13.56 10.58 18.92
CA ILE A 394 -14.66 11.02 18.04
C ILE A 394 -16.00 10.51 18.58
N VAL A 395 -16.09 9.23 18.95
CA VAL A 395 -17.32 8.65 19.49
C VAL A 395 -17.75 9.36 20.77
N ASP A 396 -16.81 9.65 21.67
CA ASP A 396 -17.05 10.39 22.91
C ASP A 396 -17.49 11.83 22.64
N TYR A 397 -16.85 12.52 21.68
CA TYR A 397 -17.22 13.88 21.30
C TYR A 397 -18.68 13.97 20.82
N TYR A 398 -19.15 12.95 20.11
CA TYR A 398 -20.54 12.88 19.61
C TYR A 398 -21.50 12.15 20.53
N GLN A 399 -21.07 11.75 21.74
CA GLN A 399 -21.93 11.05 22.69
C GLN A 399 -23.12 11.93 23.10
N GLY A 400 -24.36 11.42 22.89
CA GLY A 400 -25.59 12.17 23.17
C GLY A 400 -25.94 13.24 22.13
N SER A 401 -25.15 13.38 21.06
CA SER A 401 -25.51 14.21 19.90
C SER A 401 -26.51 13.48 18.99
N SER A 402 -27.19 14.23 18.13
CA SER A 402 -28.08 13.62 17.15
C SER A 402 -27.32 12.78 16.11
N PRO A 403 -27.94 11.72 15.57
CA PRO A 403 -27.35 10.88 14.53
C PRO A 403 -26.85 11.71 13.33
N SER A 404 -25.63 11.44 12.87
CA SER A 404 -25.00 12.09 11.71
C SER A 404 -24.25 11.06 10.86
N SER A 405 -24.11 11.35 9.56
CA SER A 405 -23.37 10.47 8.64
C SER A 405 -21.91 10.36 9.04
N PHE A 406 -21.31 11.44 9.55
CA PHE A 406 -19.94 11.46 10.03
C PHE A 406 -19.73 10.52 11.22
N LEU A 407 -20.63 10.55 12.21
CA LEU A 407 -20.58 9.62 13.35
C LEU A 407 -20.75 8.17 12.89
N SER A 408 -21.64 7.93 11.93
CA SER A 408 -21.85 6.61 11.32
C SER A 408 -20.57 6.08 10.66
N ASP A 409 -19.93 6.87 9.80
CA ASP A 409 -18.65 6.53 9.14
C ASP A 409 -17.52 6.32 10.16
N ALA A 410 -17.44 7.17 11.19
CA ALA A 410 -16.42 7.07 12.23
C ALA A 410 -16.58 5.79 13.07
N LEU A 411 -17.80 5.45 13.49
CA LEU A 411 -18.11 4.19 14.20
C LEU A 411 -17.79 2.96 13.36
N PHE A 412 -18.02 3.04 12.05
CA PHE A 412 -17.72 1.96 11.15
C PHE A 412 -16.20 1.77 10.95
N ASN A 413 -15.46 2.86 10.75
CA ASN A 413 -14.00 2.80 10.67
C ASN A 413 -13.38 2.35 12.00
N TYR A 414 -13.97 2.77 13.13
CA TYR A 414 -13.62 2.29 14.46
C TYR A 414 -13.82 0.77 14.59
N SER A 415 -14.96 0.24 14.11
CA SER A 415 -15.20 -1.21 14.04
C SER A 415 -14.10 -1.92 13.24
N ASN A 416 -13.71 -1.38 12.08
CA ASN A 416 -12.66 -2.00 11.26
C ASN A 416 -11.31 -2.04 11.98
N ALA A 417 -10.95 -0.97 12.70
CA ALA A 417 -9.74 -0.92 13.51
C ALA A 417 -9.79 -1.89 14.70
N LEU A 418 -10.96 -2.04 15.33
CA LEU A 418 -11.17 -2.94 16.47
C LEU A 418 -11.15 -4.42 16.09
N PHE A 419 -11.45 -4.78 14.83
CA PHE A 419 -11.74 -6.17 14.46
C PHE A 419 -10.64 -7.17 14.85
N SER A 420 -9.36 -6.78 14.72
CA SER A 420 -8.23 -7.64 15.11
C SER A 420 -7.93 -7.66 16.61
N VAL A 421 -8.50 -6.74 17.39
CA VAL A 421 -8.23 -6.54 18.82
C VAL A 421 -9.37 -7.04 19.69
N ASP A 422 -10.60 -6.60 19.39
CA ASP A 422 -11.83 -7.01 20.06
C ASP A 422 -12.96 -7.19 19.02
N PRO A 423 -13.15 -8.41 18.50
CA PRO A 423 -14.19 -8.70 17.51
C PRO A 423 -15.62 -8.44 17.99
N VAL A 424 -15.87 -8.52 19.30
CA VAL A 424 -17.21 -8.31 19.87
C VAL A 424 -17.52 -6.81 19.91
N ALA A 425 -16.58 -6.00 20.39
CA ALA A 425 -16.70 -4.55 20.35
C ALA A 425 -16.80 -4.03 18.91
N ALA A 426 -16.01 -4.59 17.99
CA ALA A 426 -16.08 -4.28 16.56
C ALA A 426 -17.48 -4.52 15.99
N LYS A 427 -18.05 -5.72 16.20
CA LYS A 427 -19.41 -6.06 15.75
C LYS A 427 -20.45 -5.07 16.31
N ASN A 428 -20.36 -4.72 17.59
CA ASN A 428 -21.27 -3.76 18.21
C ASN A 428 -21.14 -2.36 17.62
N ALA A 429 -19.92 -1.90 17.33
CA ALA A 429 -19.68 -0.61 16.68
C ALA A 429 -20.22 -0.58 15.24
N ALA A 430 -20.03 -1.65 14.46
CA ALA A 430 -20.61 -1.80 13.12
C ALA A 430 -22.14 -1.77 13.15
N LEU A 431 -22.78 -2.49 14.09
CA LEU A 431 -24.24 -2.49 14.23
C LEU A 431 -24.77 -1.09 14.58
N LYS A 432 -24.10 -0.36 15.48
CA LYS A 432 -24.46 1.04 15.77
C LYS A 432 -24.32 1.94 14.54
N ALA A 433 -23.26 1.77 13.75
CA ALA A 433 -23.09 2.52 12.50
C ALA A 433 -24.22 2.22 11.50
N ILE A 434 -24.60 0.95 11.38
CA ILE A 434 -25.73 0.46 10.55
C ILE A 434 -27.06 1.06 11.02
N ASP A 435 -27.33 1.07 12.32
CA ASP A 435 -28.57 1.64 12.88
C ASP A 435 -28.66 3.15 12.56
N ILE A 436 -27.56 3.88 12.73
CA ILE A 436 -27.49 5.31 12.37
C ILE A 436 -27.70 5.50 10.86
N ALA A 437 -27.04 4.70 10.01
CA ALA A 437 -27.20 4.80 8.56
C ALA A 437 -28.63 4.48 8.12
N PHE A 438 -29.28 3.52 8.77
CA PHE A 438 -30.69 3.18 8.54
C PHE A 438 -31.62 4.32 8.97
N GLU A 439 -31.39 4.92 10.15
CA GLU A 439 -32.15 6.08 10.63
C GLU A 439 -32.04 7.28 9.68
N LEU A 440 -30.84 7.51 9.15
CA LEU A 440 -30.55 8.57 8.16
C LEU A 440 -31.00 8.20 6.74
N LYS A 441 -31.47 6.97 6.50
CA LYS A 441 -31.81 6.43 5.18
C LYS A 441 -30.65 6.53 4.16
N ASP A 442 -29.41 6.47 4.65
CA ASP A 442 -28.21 6.40 3.81
C ASP A 442 -27.99 4.95 3.35
N TYR A 443 -28.75 4.54 2.34
CA TYR A 443 -28.73 3.18 1.82
C TYR A 443 -27.38 2.78 1.21
N ILE A 444 -26.57 3.74 0.76
CA ILE A 444 -25.24 3.47 0.20
C ILE A 444 -24.30 3.03 1.32
N SER A 445 -24.22 3.82 2.39
CA SER A 445 -23.41 3.49 3.56
C SER A 445 -23.94 2.23 4.26
N LEU A 446 -25.27 2.09 4.38
CA LEU A 446 -25.92 0.91 4.94
C LEU A 446 -25.49 -0.39 4.24
N GLY A 447 -25.57 -0.43 2.90
CA GLY A 447 -25.17 -1.60 2.13
C GLY A 447 -23.66 -1.89 2.22
N LYS A 448 -22.82 -0.84 2.21
CA LYS A 448 -21.37 -0.96 2.44
C LYS A 448 -21.09 -1.57 3.81
N TYR A 449 -21.77 -1.10 4.86
CA TYR A 449 -21.53 -1.55 6.22
C TYR A 449 -21.94 -3.00 6.45
N PHE A 450 -23.10 -3.42 5.90
CA PHE A 450 -23.49 -4.82 5.92
C PHE A 450 -22.46 -5.70 5.19
N ARG A 451 -21.95 -5.27 4.03
CA ARG A 451 -20.95 -6.05 3.30
C ARG A 451 -19.68 -6.28 4.11
N GLU A 452 -19.08 -5.22 4.67
CA GLU A 452 -17.84 -5.39 5.46
C GLU A 452 -18.11 -6.15 6.76
N LEU A 453 -19.27 -5.94 7.40
CA LEU A 453 -19.65 -6.75 8.57
C LEU A 453 -19.72 -8.25 8.21
N ALA A 454 -20.24 -8.60 7.05
CA ALA A 454 -20.26 -9.99 6.59
C ALA A 454 -18.84 -10.55 6.36
N LEU A 455 -17.90 -9.74 5.86
CA LEU A 455 -16.49 -10.11 5.73
C LEU A 455 -15.83 -10.33 7.10
N HIS A 456 -16.08 -9.44 8.06
CA HIS A 456 -15.63 -9.56 9.45
C HIS A 456 -16.18 -10.83 10.10
N LEU A 457 -17.47 -11.10 9.97
CA LEU A 457 -18.08 -12.35 10.47
C LEU A 457 -17.49 -13.59 9.81
N SER A 458 -17.16 -13.52 8.51
CA SER A 458 -16.50 -14.61 7.79
C SER A 458 -15.10 -14.91 8.34
N GLN A 459 -14.33 -13.87 8.69
CA GLN A 459 -13.02 -14.02 9.33
C GLN A 459 -13.18 -14.54 10.77
N GLN A 460 -14.13 -14.01 11.53
CA GLN A 460 -14.42 -14.45 12.90
C GLN A 460 -14.83 -15.93 12.95
N LYS A 461 -15.62 -16.41 11.99
CA LYS A 461 -16.01 -17.83 11.89
C LYS A 461 -14.80 -18.77 11.79
N LYS A 462 -13.70 -18.34 11.15
CA LYS A 462 -12.46 -19.14 11.07
C LYS A 462 -11.74 -19.27 12.42
N ILE A 463 -11.87 -18.27 13.28
CA ILE A 463 -11.16 -18.18 14.57
C ILE A 463 -12.02 -18.72 15.72
N ALA A 464 -13.31 -18.36 15.73
CA ALA A 464 -14.27 -18.64 16.78
C ALA A 464 -15.66 -18.98 16.18
N PRO A 465 -15.84 -20.17 15.58
CA PRO A 465 -17.04 -20.53 14.84
C PRO A 465 -18.33 -20.52 15.67
N LEU A 466 -18.24 -20.72 16.99
CA LEU A 466 -19.39 -20.72 17.91
C LEU A 466 -20.01 -19.32 18.12
N LEU A 467 -19.30 -18.25 17.73
CA LEU A 467 -19.77 -16.86 17.90
C LEU A 467 -20.55 -16.32 16.69
N VAL A 468 -20.61 -17.09 15.60
CA VAL A 468 -21.27 -16.69 14.35
C VAL A 468 -22.45 -17.62 14.08
N GLY A 469 -23.64 -17.05 13.89
CA GLY A 469 -24.84 -17.84 13.60
C GLY A 469 -24.73 -18.58 12.26
N ALA A 470 -25.40 -19.73 12.15
CA ALA A 470 -25.27 -20.65 11.01
C ALA A 470 -25.49 -20.00 9.63
N ASN A 471 -26.42 -19.04 9.52
CA ASN A 471 -26.73 -18.31 8.29
C ASN A 471 -26.40 -16.81 8.38
N GLU A 472 -25.79 -16.36 9.48
CA GLU A 472 -25.64 -14.94 9.79
C GLU A 472 -24.83 -14.19 8.71
N ILE A 473 -23.79 -14.83 8.17
CA ILE A 473 -22.96 -14.26 7.10
C ILE A 473 -23.77 -14.09 5.80
N GLU A 474 -24.50 -15.12 5.37
CA GLU A 474 -25.29 -15.09 4.14
C GLU A 474 -26.42 -14.06 4.24
N ASP A 475 -27.12 -14.03 5.38
CA ASP A 475 -28.18 -13.06 5.65
C ASP A 475 -27.63 -11.62 5.66
N THR A 476 -26.41 -11.42 6.18
CA THR A 476 -25.77 -10.09 6.20
C THR A 476 -25.36 -9.65 4.79
N PHE A 477 -24.79 -10.53 3.96
CA PHE A 477 -24.55 -10.23 2.54
C PHE A 477 -25.84 -9.94 1.77
N ARG A 478 -26.93 -10.66 2.08
CA ARG A 478 -28.25 -10.42 1.47
C ARG A 478 -28.80 -9.05 1.85
N LYS A 479 -28.71 -8.68 3.13
CA LYS A 479 -29.05 -7.31 3.61
C LYS A 479 -28.21 -6.25 2.91
N ALA A 480 -26.92 -6.49 2.69
CA ALA A 480 -26.07 -5.59 1.92
C ALA A 480 -26.60 -5.40 0.50
N HIS A 481 -26.88 -6.50 -0.21
CA HIS A 481 -27.44 -6.48 -1.57
C HIS A 481 -28.80 -5.75 -1.63
N ASP A 482 -29.70 -6.05 -0.71
CA ASP A 482 -31.07 -5.53 -0.69
C ASP A 482 -31.11 -4.05 -0.31
N SER A 483 -30.14 -3.57 0.47
CA SER A 483 -29.99 -2.14 0.79
C SER A 483 -29.85 -1.28 -0.48
N PHE A 484 -29.29 -1.84 -1.56
CA PHE A 484 -29.13 -1.13 -2.84
C PHE A 484 -30.31 -1.30 -3.80
N ALA A 485 -31.35 -2.07 -3.45
CA ALA A 485 -32.46 -2.38 -4.37
C ALA A 485 -33.22 -1.14 -4.87
N HIS A 486 -33.20 -0.06 -4.08
CA HIS A 486 -33.95 1.18 -4.34
C HIS A 486 -33.08 2.33 -4.88
N VAL A 487 -31.78 2.13 -5.12
CA VAL A 487 -30.85 3.20 -5.54
C VAL A 487 -30.24 2.85 -6.91
N GLN A 488 -30.54 3.67 -7.93
CA GLN A 488 -30.14 3.42 -9.33
C GLN A 488 -28.82 4.11 -9.76
N THR A 489 -28.16 4.82 -8.86
CA THR A 489 -26.89 5.51 -9.16
C THR A 489 -25.79 4.52 -9.55
N LEU A 490 -24.81 4.96 -10.35
CA LEU A 490 -23.67 4.12 -10.73
C LEU A 490 -22.91 3.60 -9.49
N LYS A 491 -22.77 4.44 -8.45
CA LYS A 491 -22.11 4.09 -7.19
C LYS A 491 -22.85 2.96 -6.46
N ALA A 492 -24.17 3.08 -6.28
CA ALA A 492 -24.96 2.04 -5.61
C ALA A 492 -24.97 0.73 -6.39
N ARG A 493 -25.04 0.81 -7.73
CA ARG A 493 -24.86 -0.36 -8.60
C ARG A 493 -23.51 -1.01 -8.31
N ILE A 494 -22.37 -0.30 -8.45
CA ILE A 494 -21.03 -0.86 -8.17
C ILE A 494 -20.96 -1.53 -6.79
N GLU A 495 -21.46 -0.88 -5.74
CA GLU A 495 -21.44 -1.45 -4.39
C GLU A 495 -22.29 -2.72 -4.24
N LYS A 496 -23.45 -2.78 -4.92
CA LYS A 496 -24.27 -4.00 -5.02
C LYS A 496 -23.49 -5.14 -5.68
N PHE A 497 -22.74 -4.88 -6.76
CA PHE A 497 -21.91 -5.90 -7.41
C PHE A 497 -20.74 -6.34 -6.54
N ASN A 498 -20.10 -5.41 -5.85
CA ASN A 498 -19.06 -5.74 -4.88
C ASN A 498 -19.62 -6.68 -3.78
N ALA A 499 -20.85 -6.48 -3.32
CA ALA A 499 -21.50 -7.40 -2.38
C ALA A 499 -21.72 -8.80 -2.97
N ILE A 500 -22.18 -8.90 -4.23
CA ILE A 500 -22.36 -10.18 -4.93
C ILE A 500 -21.02 -10.90 -5.14
N GLN A 501 -19.97 -10.18 -5.57
CA GLN A 501 -18.64 -10.75 -5.76
C GLN A 501 -18.08 -11.30 -4.44
N GLN A 502 -18.18 -10.53 -3.35
CA GLN A 502 -17.69 -10.97 -2.04
C GLN A 502 -18.48 -12.14 -1.47
N LEU A 503 -19.80 -12.20 -1.72
CA LEU A 503 -20.60 -13.38 -1.42
C LEU A 503 -20.13 -14.61 -2.23
N GLY A 504 -19.81 -14.41 -3.52
CA GLY A 504 -19.20 -15.46 -4.35
C GLY A 504 -17.88 -15.96 -3.79
N ASN A 505 -17.01 -15.05 -3.34
CA ASN A 505 -15.75 -15.39 -2.68
C ASN A 505 -15.95 -16.14 -1.36
N TYR A 506 -16.96 -15.76 -0.57
CA TYR A 506 -17.34 -16.48 0.64
C TYR A 506 -17.76 -17.92 0.30
N TYR A 507 -18.66 -18.12 -0.68
CA TYR A 507 -19.05 -19.46 -1.11
C TYR A 507 -17.88 -20.29 -1.63
N PHE A 508 -16.94 -19.68 -2.35
CA PHE A 508 -15.72 -20.34 -2.81
C PHE A 508 -14.90 -20.87 -1.62
N ASN A 509 -14.70 -20.04 -0.59
CA ASN A 509 -13.97 -20.44 0.62
C ASN A 509 -14.69 -21.57 1.40
N GLU A 510 -16.02 -21.57 1.39
CA GLU A 510 -16.85 -22.64 1.98
C GLU A 510 -17.02 -23.87 1.06
N ARG A 511 -16.30 -23.91 -0.07
CA ARG A 511 -16.35 -24.99 -1.08
C ARG A 511 -17.73 -25.21 -1.71
N GLN A 512 -18.59 -24.19 -1.72
CA GLN A 512 -19.90 -24.19 -2.38
C GLN A 512 -19.76 -23.64 -3.82
N PHE A 513 -19.06 -24.38 -4.68
CA PHE A 513 -18.60 -23.88 -5.98
C PHE A 513 -19.72 -23.46 -6.95
N ASP A 514 -20.86 -24.17 -6.97
CA ASP A 514 -21.99 -23.80 -7.85
C ASP A 514 -22.59 -22.43 -7.49
N LYS A 515 -22.75 -22.18 -6.18
CA LYS A 515 -23.24 -20.88 -5.68
C LYS A 515 -22.22 -19.77 -5.95
N ALA A 516 -20.94 -20.06 -5.76
CA ALA A 516 -19.86 -19.12 -6.03
C ALA A 516 -19.81 -18.73 -7.52
N LEU A 517 -19.90 -19.71 -8.43
CA LEU A 517 -19.89 -19.45 -9.87
C LEU A 517 -21.10 -18.59 -10.30
N ASN A 518 -22.30 -18.90 -9.81
CA ASN A 518 -23.50 -18.09 -10.12
C ASN A 518 -23.32 -16.62 -9.68
N CYS A 519 -22.80 -16.37 -8.48
CA CYS A 519 -22.54 -15.00 -8.01
C CYS A 519 -21.50 -14.29 -8.89
N LEU A 520 -20.39 -14.96 -9.22
CA LEU A 520 -19.32 -14.37 -10.01
C LEU A 520 -19.72 -14.14 -11.47
N ASP A 521 -20.56 -15.00 -12.06
CA ASP A 521 -21.11 -14.81 -13.40
C ASP A 521 -22.03 -13.58 -13.47
N GLN A 522 -22.90 -13.39 -12.46
CA GLN A 522 -23.73 -12.18 -12.34
C GLN A 522 -22.85 -10.92 -12.22
N ALA A 523 -21.76 -10.98 -11.44
CA ALA A 523 -20.81 -9.86 -11.35
C ALA A 523 -20.11 -9.60 -12.69
N ARG A 524 -19.75 -10.64 -13.44
CA ARG A 524 -19.10 -10.53 -14.76
C ARG A 524 -20.01 -9.85 -15.77
N GLU A 525 -21.27 -10.30 -15.88
CA GLU A 525 -22.24 -9.73 -16.82
C GLU A 525 -22.48 -8.25 -16.57
N PHE A 526 -22.53 -7.84 -15.30
CA PHE A 526 -22.68 -6.44 -14.96
C PHE A 526 -21.49 -5.59 -15.38
N TYR A 527 -20.26 -5.99 -15.03
CA TYR A 527 -19.08 -5.20 -15.36
C TYR A 527 -18.84 -5.11 -16.87
N HIS A 528 -19.18 -6.17 -17.61
CA HIS A 528 -19.17 -6.16 -19.06
C HIS A 528 -20.20 -5.17 -19.63
N SER A 529 -21.44 -5.22 -19.13
CA SER A 529 -22.53 -4.36 -19.61
C SER A 529 -22.32 -2.87 -19.30
N ASN A 530 -21.46 -2.53 -18.33
CA ASN A 530 -21.19 -1.16 -17.89
C ASN A 530 -19.76 -0.66 -18.22
N ASN A 531 -18.99 -1.45 -18.99
CA ASN A 531 -17.62 -1.13 -19.42
C ASN A 531 -16.65 -0.81 -18.24
N LEU A 532 -16.78 -1.53 -17.13
CA LEU A 532 -15.97 -1.37 -15.92
C LEU A 532 -14.80 -2.38 -15.92
N ARG A 533 -13.76 -2.09 -16.71
CA ARG A 533 -12.69 -3.04 -17.07
C ARG A 533 -11.86 -3.55 -15.89
N ILE A 534 -11.47 -2.68 -14.94
CA ILE A 534 -10.72 -3.10 -13.73
C ILE A 534 -11.44 -4.23 -13.02
N ASN A 535 -12.71 -4.00 -12.70
CA ASN A 535 -13.47 -4.94 -11.88
C ASN A 535 -13.77 -6.23 -12.65
N SER A 536 -13.95 -6.13 -13.97
CA SER A 536 -14.07 -7.30 -14.84
C SER A 536 -12.81 -8.18 -14.80
N ALA A 537 -11.62 -7.59 -14.88
CA ALA A 537 -10.35 -8.32 -14.82
C ALA A 537 -10.20 -9.11 -13.50
N PHE A 538 -10.59 -8.51 -12.37
CA PHE A 538 -10.61 -9.18 -11.08
C PHE A 538 -11.63 -10.32 -11.05
N VAL A 539 -12.87 -10.10 -11.49
CA VAL A 539 -13.90 -11.16 -11.51
C VAL A 539 -13.47 -12.34 -12.37
N LEU A 540 -12.90 -12.10 -13.56
CA LEU A 540 -12.35 -13.15 -14.42
C LEU A 540 -11.26 -13.97 -13.72
N SER A 541 -10.37 -13.32 -12.96
CA SER A 541 -9.36 -14.03 -12.16
C SER A 541 -9.99 -14.93 -11.10
N HIS A 542 -11.10 -14.53 -10.47
CA HIS A 542 -11.79 -15.34 -9.46
C HIS A 542 -12.54 -16.51 -10.10
N ILE A 543 -13.21 -16.29 -11.23
CA ILE A 543 -13.85 -17.35 -12.01
C ILE A 543 -12.81 -18.38 -12.47
N GLY A 544 -11.68 -17.93 -13.01
CA GLY A 544 -10.57 -18.80 -13.39
C GLY A 544 -10.05 -19.64 -12.22
N LEU A 545 -9.87 -19.03 -11.04
CA LEU A 545 -9.42 -19.75 -9.84
C LEU A 545 -10.44 -20.78 -9.37
N LEU A 546 -11.73 -20.44 -9.42
CA LEU A 546 -12.81 -21.37 -9.09
C LEU A 546 -12.80 -22.58 -10.02
N LYS A 547 -12.75 -22.35 -11.34
CA LYS A 547 -12.68 -23.42 -12.34
C LYS A 547 -11.43 -24.27 -12.16
N PHE A 548 -10.28 -23.65 -11.90
CA PHE A 548 -9.03 -24.34 -11.65
C PHE A 548 -9.13 -25.28 -10.44
N GLU A 549 -9.64 -24.82 -9.30
CA GLU A 549 -9.76 -25.64 -8.09
C GLU A 549 -10.80 -26.77 -8.23
N VAL A 550 -11.94 -26.52 -8.87
CA VAL A 550 -12.93 -27.55 -9.19
C VAL A 550 -12.34 -28.60 -10.13
N ALA A 551 -11.60 -28.16 -11.14
CA ALA A 551 -10.96 -29.04 -12.11
C ALA A 551 -9.88 -29.91 -11.47
N ARG A 552 -9.06 -29.34 -10.58
CA ARG A 552 -8.03 -30.07 -9.82
C ARG A 552 -8.64 -31.12 -8.90
N THR A 553 -9.69 -30.75 -8.16
CA THR A 553 -10.36 -31.66 -7.21
C THR A 553 -11.03 -32.83 -7.91
N ASN A 554 -11.71 -32.56 -9.03
CA ASN A 554 -12.52 -33.55 -9.76
C ASN A 554 -11.82 -34.16 -10.99
N ARG A 555 -10.58 -33.74 -11.29
CA ARG A 555 -9.80 -34.11 -12.48
C ARG A 555 -10.54 -33.91 -13.80
N ILE A 556 -11.04 -32.69 -14.05
CA ILE A 556 -11.81 -32.32 -15.26
C ILE A 556 -10.93 -31.48 -16.21
N PRO A 557 -10.34 -32.06 -17.28
CA PRO A 557 -9.38 -31.34 -18.12
C PRO A 557 -9.95 -30.12 -18.85
N SER A 558 -11.20 -30.17 -19.31
CA SER A 558 -11.83 -29.06 -20.04
C SER A 558 -11.90 -27.77 -19.21
N LEU A 559 -12.18 -27.90 -17.91
CA LEU A 559 -12.24 -26.76 -17.00
C LEU A 559 -10.87 -26.10 -16.75
N LEU A 560 -9.76 -26.84 -16.86
CA LEU A 560 -8.41 -26.25 -16.76
C LEU A 560 -8.10 -25.34 -17.95
N LEU A 561 -8.54 -25.70 -19.16
CA LEU A 561 -8.37 -24.85 -20.35
C LEU A 561 -9.28 -23.62 -20.30
N GLU A 562 -10.50 -23.77 -19.79
CA GLU A 562 -11.38 -22.63 -19.53
C GLU A 562 -10.78 -21.67 -18.49
N ALA A 563 -10.27 -22.21 -17.37
CA ALA A 563 -9.57 -21.42 -16.36
C ALA A 563 -8.39 -20.66 -16.96
N ALA A 564 -7.55 -21.33 -17.76
CA ALA A 564 -6.44 -20.69 -18.47
C ALA A 564 -6.90 -19.55 -19.38
N THR A 565 -8.06 -19.71 -20.04
CA THR A 565 -8.64 -18.67 -20.91
C THR A 565 -9.13 -17.46 -20.12
N ASP A 566 -9.81 -17.70 -19.00
CA ASP A 566 -10.27 -16.64 -18.09
C ASP A 566 -9.08 -15.87 -17.50
N PHE A 567 -8.00 -16.56 -17.12
CA PHE A 567 -6.76 -15.94 -16.66
C PHE A 567 -6.03 -15.14 -17.75
N ALA A 568 -5.94 -15.66 -18.97
CA ALA A 568 -5.32 -14.94 -20.08
C ALA A 568 -6.06 -13.62 -20.38
N LYS A 569 -7.39 -13.66 -20.38
CA LYS A 569 -8.22 -12.47 -20.57
C LYS A 569 -8.07 -11.48 -19.42
N SER A 570 -8.10 -11.96 -18.18
CA SER A 570 -7.82 -11.15 -16.98
C SER A 570 -6.46 -10.45 -17.08
N ALA A 571 -5.40 -11.16 -17.49
CA ALA A 571 -4.07 -10.59 -17.65
C ALA A 571 -4.04 -9.50 -18.73
N GLN A 572 -4.71 -9.72 -19.87
CA GLN A 572 -4.81 -8.74 -20.95
C GLN A 572 -5.55 -7.49 -20.49
N ASP A 573 -6.69 -7.65 -19.81
CA ASP A 573 -7.45 -6.53 -19.27
C ASP A 573 -6.61 -5.72 -18.28
N PHE A 574 -5.84 -6.39 -17.40
CA PHE A 574 -4.89 -5.71 -16.50
C PHE A 574 -3.80 -4.94 -17.24
N ILE A 575 -3.26 -5.46 -18.34
CA ILE A 575 -2.24 -4.76 -19.13
C ILE A 575 -2.83 -3.50 -19.79
N GLN A 576 -4.05 -3.57 -20.32
CA GLN A 576 -4.69 -2.42 -20.99
C GLN A 576 -4.92 -1.22 -20.07
N ILE A 577 -5.04 -1.45 -18.76
CA ILE A 577 -5.28 -0.43 -17.74
C ILE A 577 -4.01 -0.06 -16.95
N ASN A 578 -2.81 -0.37 -17.48
CA ASN A 578 -1.52 -0.20 -16.79
C ASN A 578 -1.42 -0.92 -15.43
N GLY A 579 -2.24 -1.95 -15.21
CA GLY A 579 -2.30 -2.78 -14.02
C GLY A 579 -1.26 -3.91 -13.99
N HIS A 580 -0.03 -3.66 -14.46
CA HIS A 580 1.04 -4.68 -14.58
C HIS A 580 1.32 -5.46 -13.28
N ARG A 581 1.09 -4.83 -12.11
CA ARG A 581 1.22 -5.46 -10.80
C ARG A 581 0.24 -6.61 -10.54
N PHE A 582 -0.87 -6.65 -11.28
CA PHE A 582 -1.89 -7.70 -11.17
C PHE A 582 -1.81 -8.70 -12.33
N SER A 583 -1.31 -8.28 -13.50
CA SER A 583 -1.26 -9.14 -14.69
C SER A 583 -0.35 -10.36 -14.52
N TRP A 584 0.82 -10.22 -13.87
CA TRP A 584 1.78 -11.34 -13.72
C TRP A 584 1.16 -12.55 -13.00
N LYS A 585 0.27 -12.30 -12.03
CA LYS A 585 -0.39 -13.35 -11.24
C LYS A 585 -1.44 -14.09 -12.07
N SER A 586 -2.22 -13.37 -12.88
CA SER A 586 -3.11 -13.99 -13.85
C SER A 586 -2.31 -14.80 -14.89
N THR A 587 -1.17 -14.29 -15.38
CA THR A 587 -0.29 -15.04 -16.29
C THR A 587 0.33 -16.28 -15.64
N LEU A 588 0.68 -16.23 -14.35
CA LEU A 588 1.14 -17.38 -13.58
C LEU A 588 0.06 -18.45 -13.48
N LEU A 589 -1.16 -18.07 -13.12
CA LEU A 589 -2.29 -19.00 -12.98
C LEU A 589 -2.72 -19.58 -14.33
N GLU A 590 -2.62 -18.82 -15.42
CA GLU A 590 -2.72 -19.34 -16.79
C GLU A 590 -1.68 -20.45 -17.01
N ALA A 591 -0.41 -20.20 -16.70
CA ALA A 591 0.68 -21.15 -16.89
C ALA A 591 0.46 -22.44 -16.08
N GLN A 592 0.05 -22.31 -14.82
CA GLN A 592 -0.25 -23.44 -13.93
C GLN A 592 -1.43 -24.27 -14.45
N SER A 593 -2.51 -23.62 -14.90
CA SER A 593 -3.68 -24.31 -15.46
C SER A 593 -3.30 -25.14 -16.69
N ILE A 594 -2.47 -24.60 -17.58
CA ILE A 594 -2.01 -25.30 -18.79
C ILE A 594 -1.07 -26.45 -18.44
N ALA A 595 -0.14 -26.24 -17.49
CA ALA A 595 0.79 -27.28 -17.05
C ALA A 595 0.06 -28.44 -16.37
N GLU A 596 -0.93 -28.16 -15.53
CA GLU A 596 -1.75 -29.18 -14.88
C GLU A 596 -2.60 -29.94 -15.90
N TYR A 597 -3.18 -29.25 -16.89
CA TYR A 597 -3.86 -29.89 -18.01
C TYR A 597 -2.95 -30.88 -18.74
N ALA A 598 -1.73 -30.48 -19.07
CA ALA A 598 -0.75 -31.34 -19.73
C ALA A 598 -0.38 -32.57 -18.87
N SER A 599 -0.34 -32.43 -17.54
CA SER A 599 0.00 -33.52 -16.62
C SER A 599 -1.05 -34.63 -16.52
N LEU A 600 -2.30 -34.37 -16.92
CA LEU A 600 -3.38 -35.35 -16.90
C LEU A 600 -3.29 -36.37 -18.06
N TYR A 601 -2.47 -36.11 -19.08
CA TYR A 601 -2.28 -37.00 -20.22
C TYR A 601 -0.93 -37.72 -20.10
N THR A 602 -0.88 -39.01 -20.45
CA THR A 602 0.40 -39.73 -20.59
C THR A 602 1.18 -39.20 -21.80
N VAL A 603 2.51 -39.30 -21.75
CA VAL A 603 3.48 -38.78 -22.75
C VAL A 603 2.95 -38.88 -24.20
N GLY A 604 2.90 -37.74 -24.89
CA GLY A 604 2.46 -37.61 -26.28
C GLY A 604 2.52 -36.15 -26.78
N GLU A 605 2.43 -35.93 -28.10
CA GLU A 605 2.64 -34.63 -28.76
C GLU A 605 1.76 -33.50 -28.19
N LEU A 606 0.50 -33.79 -27.82
CA LEU A 606 -0.41 -32.80 -27.25
C LEU A 606 0.04 -32.32 -25.85
N ALA A 607 0.55 -33.23 -25.02
CA ALA A 607 1.06 -32.87 -23.70
C ALA A 607 2.31 -31.99 -23.85
N GLU A 608 3.20 -32.33 -24.79
CA GLU A 608 4.41 -31.56 -25.07
C GLU A 608 4.12 -30.13 -25.55
N LEU A 609 3.16 -29.96 -26.46
CA LEU A 609 2.73 -28.65 -26.94
C LEU A 609 2.17 -27.78 -25.81
N ASN A 610 1.39 -28.37 -24.89
CA ASN A 610 0.83 -27.64 -23.77
C ASN A 610 1.91 -27.27 -22.73
N TYR A 611 2.89 -28.14 -22.47
CA TYR A 611 4.03 -27.75 -21.63
C TYR A 611 4.85 -26.61 -22.24
N GLU A 612 5.03 -26.57 -23.56
CA GLU A 612 5.68 -25.45 -24.25
C GLU A 612 4.90 -24.14 -24.12
N ARG A 613 3.58 -24.24 -24.28
CA ARG A 613 2.68 -23.10 -24.04
C ARG A 613 2.77 -22.62 -22.59
N ALA A 614 2.77 -23.53 -21.62
CA ALA A 614 2.93 -23.18 -20.20
C ALA A 614 4.29 -22.51 -19.93
N GLN A 615 5.39 -23.03 -20.49
CA GLN A 615 6.73 -22.42 -20.37
C GLN A 615 6.76 -20.99 -20.91
N THR A 616 6.12 -20.73 -22.04
CA THR A 616 6.00 -19.37 -22.59
C THR A 616 5.23 -18.45 -21.63
N CYS A 617 4.17 -18.96 -20.98
CA CYS A 617 3.43 -18.21 -19.96
C CYS A 617 4.29 -17.91 -18.73
N PHE A 618 5.04 -18.90 -18.22
CA PHE A 618 5.97 -18.69 -17.11
C PHE A 618 7.05 -17.65 -17.42
N LEU A 619 7.60 -17.66 -18.65
CA LEU A 619 8.56 -16.64 -19.07
C LEU A 619 7.95 -15.23 -19.11
N ARG A 620 6.73 -15.09 -19.64
CA ARG A 620 5.99 -13.82 -19.62
C ARG A 620 5.76 -13.34 -18.20
N ALA A 621 5.28 -14.21 -17.31
CA ALA A 621 5.07 -13.89 -15.89
C ALA A 621 6.39 -13.46 -15.22
N ALA A 622 7.48 -14.19 -15.46
CA ALA A 622 8.80 -13.85 -14.95
C ALA A 622 9.22 -12.46 -15.43
N ASN A 623 9.15 -12.15 -16.72
CA ASN A 623 9.54 -10.83 -17.25
C ASN A 623 8.75 -9.67 -16.64
N VAL A 624 7.45 -9.86 -16.32
CA VAL A 624 6.67 -8.83 -15.61
C VAL A 624 7.17 -8.68 -14.17
N VAL A 625 7.49 -9.77 -13.47
CA VAL A 625 8.10 -9.70 -12.13
C VAL A 625 9.44 -8.96 -12.17
N ASP A 626 10.24 -9.18 -13.20
CA ASP A 626 11.54 -8.54 -13.42
C ASP A 626 11.36 -7.03 -13.59
N TYR A 627 10.42 -6.64 -14.45
CA TYR A 627 10.05 -5.26 -14.69
C TYR A 627 9.55 -4.56 -13.42
N LEU A 628 8.66 -5.20 -12.66
CA LEU A 628 8.12 -4.63 -11.42
C LEU A 628 9.22 -4.40 -10.36
N LYS A 629 10.18 -5.32 -10.24
CA LYS A 629 11.34 -5.14 -9.37
C LYS A 629 12.31 -4.06 -9.87
N GLY A 630 12.52 -3.97 -11.19
CA GLY A 630 13.28 -2.87 -11.80
C GLY A 630 12.65 -1.50 -11.54
N LEU A 631 11.32 -1.40 -11.64
CA LEU A 631 10.59 -0.18 -11.24
C LEU A 631 10.73 0.13 -9.74
N GLN A 632 10.77 -0.91 -8.89
CA GLN A 632 11.01 -0.76 -7.46
C GLN A 632 12.35 -0.04 -7.21
N GLN A 633 13.40 -0.27 -8.01
CA GLN A 633 14.67 0.47 -7.91
C GLN A 633 14.53 1.97 -8.23
N ILE A 634 13.66 2.34 -9.17
CA ILE A 634 13.41 3.75 -9.51
C ILE A 634 12.63 4.44 -8.37
N VAL A 635 11.65 3.73 -7.80
CA VAL A 635 10.71 4.25 -6.80
C VAL A 635 11.27 4.21 -5.36
N LEU A 636 12.19 3.29 -5.05
CA LEU A 636 12.87 3.18 -3.75
C LEU A 636 13.79 4.39 -3.45
N SER A 637 14.14 5.20 -4.45
CA SER A 637 14.75 6.52 -4.18
C SER A 637 13.80 7.51 -3.48
N LYS A 638 12.50 7.20 -3.34
CA LYS A 638 11.49 8.10 -2.76
C LYS A 638 10.37 7.51 -1.90
N TYR A 639 10.03 6.21 -1.97
CA TYR A 639 8.80 5.70 -1.33
C TYR A 639 8.99 4.34 -0.68
N ASP A 640 9.29 4.38 0.61
CA ASP A 640 9.54 3.23 1.48
C ASP A 640 8.23 2.75 2.17
N GLU A 641 8.13 1.45 2.42
CA GLU A 641 7.14 0.76 3.30
C GLU A 641 5.70 0.45 2.83
N GLN A 642 5.09 1.11 1.84
CA GLN A 642 3.66 0.85 1.53
C GLN A 642 3.35 -0.38 0.65
N PHE A 643 4.34 -0.99 0.01
CA PHE A 643 4.10 -2.00 -1.01
C PHE A 643 3.81 -3.41 -0.46
N THR A 644 3.88 -3.61 0.86
CA THR A 644 3.58 -4.88 1.54
C THR A 644 2.14 -5.01 2.06
N HIS A 645 1.35 -3.93 2.09
CA HIS A 645 0.07 -3.90 2.82
C HIS A 645 -1.19 -3.51 2.04
N VAL A 646 -1.18 -3.51 0.70
CA VAL A 646 -2.43 -3.41 -0.07
C VAL A 646 -3.14 -4.77 -0.12
N ASP A 647 -3.49 -5.28 1.06
CA ASP A 647 -4.33 -6.46 1.31
C ASP A 647 -5.82 -6.09 1.30
N GLY A 648 -6.26 -5.40 0.24
CA GLY A 648 -7.69 -5.22 -0.06
C GLY A 648 -8.28 -6.35 -0.91
N PHE A 649 -7.43 -7.16 -1.53
CA PHE A 649 -7.81 -8.37 -2.28
C PHE A 649 -7.30 -9.61 -1.55
N SER A 650 -8.00 -9.99 -0.49
CA SER A 650 -7.77 -11.21 0.27
C SER A 650 -7.62 -12.42 -0.66
N GLY A 651 -6.43 -13.05 -0.72
CA GLY A 651 -6.36 -14.40 -1.26
C GLY A 651 -5.00 -15.04 -1.53
N LEU A 652 -3.95 -14.33 -1.96
CA LEU A 652 -2.66 -15.01 -2.23
C LEU A 652 -1.48 -14.10 -1.87
N PRO A 653 -0.66 -14.48 -0.87
CA PRO A 653 0.64 -13.85 -0.62
C PRO A 653 1.47 -13.78 -1.90
N ALA A 654 2.14 -12.65 -2.14
CA ALA A 654 2.98 -12.44 -3.32
C ALA A 654 4.34 -13.14 -3.16
N ASP A 655 4.35 -14.47 -3.30
CA ASP A 655 5.59 -15.22 -3.47
C ASP A 655 5.93 -15.35 -4.95
N PHE A 656 6.75 -14.41 -5.44
CA PHE A 656 7.24 -14.42 -6.82
C PHE A 656 8.01 -15.71 -7.17
N ASN A 657 8.53 -16.45 -6.18
CA ASN A 657 9.25 -17.71 -6.40
C ASN A 657 8.36 -18.79 -7.02
N LYS A 658 7.03 -18.72 -6.80
CA LYS A 658 6.07 -19.66 -7.39
C LYS A 658 6.13 -19.68 -8.91
N VAL A 659 6.50 -18.57 -9.55
CA VAL A 659 6.71 -18.51 -11.01
C VAL A 659 7.87 -19.42 -11.41
N PHE A 660 9.02 -19.27 -10.77
CA PHE A 660 10.24 -20.02 -11.09
C PHE A 660 10.10 -21.50 -10.72
N THR A 661 9.55 -21.82 -9.55
CA THR A 661 9.30 -23.21 -9.15
C THR A 661 8.25 -23.89 -10.04
N GLY A 662 7.21 -23.15 -10.46
CA GLY A 662 6.24 -23.65 -11.44
C GLY A 662 6.85 -23.92 -12.81
N ALA A 663 7.70 -23.01 -13.29
CA ALA A 663 8.43 -23.16 -14.54
C ALA A 663 9.40 -24.35 -14.52
N PHE A 664 10.12 -24.51 -13.40
CA PHE A 664 10.94 -25.68 -13.13
C PHE A 664 10.11 -26.96 -13.23
N LYS A 665 9.00 -27.06 -12.49
CA LYS A 665 8.13 -28.25 -12.48
C LYS A 665 7.62 -28.57 -13.89
N ALA A 666 7.23 -27.57 -14.67
CA ALA A 666 6.81 -27.74 -16.06
C ALA A 666 7.93 -28.26 -16.98
N ALA A 667 9.17 -27.76 -16.82
CA ALA A 667 10.32 -28.27 -17.57
C ALA A 667 10.72 -29.69 -17.15
N TYR A 668 10.73 -29.95 -15.85
CA TYR A 668 11.15 -31.20 -15.23
C TYR A 668 10.19 -32.35 -15.52
N TYR A 669 8.92 -32.20 -15.16
CA TYR A 669 7.91 -33.24 -15.32
C TYR A 669 7.40 -33.33 -16.76
N GLY A 670 7.38 -32.22 -17.50
CA GLY A 670 6.72 -32.15 -18.81
C GLY A 670 7.58 -32.59 -19.98
N ARG A 671 8.85 -32.18 -20.04
CA ARG A 671 9.75 -32.50 -21.18
C ARG A 671 10.91 -33.43 -20.83
N LYS A 672 11.19 -33.66 -19.54
CA LYS A 672 12.47 -34.24 -19.08
C LYS A 672 13.70 -33.48 -19.65
N ARG A 673 13.52 -32.19 -19.95
CA ARG A 673 14.60 -31.31 -20.45
C ARG A 673 15.42 -30.80 -19.28
N ALA A 674 16.44 -31.58 -18.96
CA ALA A 674 17.36 -31.33 -17.86
C ALA A 674 18.03 -29.95 -17.93
N ASP A 675 18.37 -29.51 -19.16
CA ASP A 675 19.01 -28.24 -19.46
C ASP A 675 18.14 -27.04 -19.10
N LEU A 676 16.86 -27.07 -19.49
CA LEU A 676 15.91 -26.00 -19.20
C LEU A 676 15.50 -25.99 -17.72
N ALA A 677 15.35 -27.18 -17.12
CA ALA A 677 15.07 -27.28 -15.69
C ALA A 677 16.22 -26.66 -14.87
N LEU A 678 17.47 -26.97 -15.23
CA LEU A 678 18.66 -26.38 -14.63
C LEU A 678 18.69 -24.85 -14.75
N GLU A 679 18.37 -24.31 -15.94
CA GLU A 679 18.30 -22.86 -16.15
C GLU A 679 17.28 -22.18 -15.21
N TRP A 680 16.12 -22.81 -14.99
CA TRP A 680 15.13 -22.29 -14.03
C TRP A 680 15.58 -22.39 -12.57
N VAL A 681 16.37 -23.41 -12.21
CA VAL A 681 17.01 -23.48 -10.88
C VAL A 681 17.99 -22.33 -10.72
N GLU A 682 18.94 -22.17 -11.64
CA GLU A 682 19.95 -21.12 -11.58
C GLU A 682 19.32 -19.73 -11.61
N ARG A 683 18.23 -19.52 -12.37
CA ARG A 683 17.47 -18.27 -12.34
C ARG A 683 16.79 -18.04 -10.99
N ASN A 684 16.27 -19.08 -10.35
CA ASN A 684 15.70 -19.00 -9.01
C ASN A 684 16.79 -18.62 -7.98
N LYS A 685 17.92 -19.33 -7.95
CA LYS A 685 19.02 -19.08 -7.01
C LYS A 685 19.63 -17.70 -7.18
N SER A 686 20.00 -17.35 -8.41
CA SER A 686 20.58 -16.05 -8.76
C SER A 686 19.64 -14.90 -8.37
N ARG A 687 18.33 -15.09 -8.56
CA ARG A 687 17.31 -14.11 -8.17
C ARG A 687 17.15 -13.94 -6.68
N ARG A 688 17.19 -15.04 -5.92
CA ARG A 688 17.08 -15.00 -4.47
C ARG A 688 18.28 -14.30 -3.87
N LEU A 689 19.48 -14.64 -4.34
CA LEU A 689 20.70 -13.93 -3.99
C LEU A 689 20.54 -12.43 -4.29
N GLN A 690 20.18 -12.06 -5.53
CA GLN A 690 19.90 -10.67 -5.89
C GLN A 690 18.91 -9.99 -4.96
N THR A 691 17.72 -10.58 -4.73
CA THR A 691 16.65 -9.98 -3.92
C THR A 691 17.14 -9.58 -2.52
N GLU A 692 18.04 -10.36 -1.95
CA GLU A 692 18.61 -10.10 -0.62
C GLU A 692 19.77 -9.11 -0.65
N LEU A 693 20.56 -9.13 -1.72
CA LEU A 693 21.51 -8.05 -2.02
C LEU A 693 20.78 -6.68 -2.14
N TRP A 694 19.57 -6.68 -2.73
CA TRP A 694 18.77 -5.47 -2.94
C TRP A 694 18.13 -4.93 -1.67
N ARG A 695 17.73 -5.78 -0.73
CA ARG A 695 17.10 -5.36 0.54
C ARG A 695 18.03 -4.59 1.46
N THR A 696 19.34 -4.68 1.26
CA THR A 696 20.35 -4.23 2.21
C THR A 696 21.20 -3.05 1.73
N SER A 697 21.05 -2.56 0.50
CA SER A 697 21.82 -1.41 0.02
C SER A 697 21.11 -0.55 -1.04
N ASP A 698 21.07 0.76 -0.83
CA ASP A 698 20.50 1.77 -1.76
C ASP A 698 21.44 2.15 -2.92
N ILE A 699 22.68 1.65 -2.95
CA ILE A 699 23.80 2.34 -3.62
C ILE A 699 24.39 1.58 -4.82
N PHE A 700 23.94 0.36 -5.16
CA PHE A 700 24.45 -0.32 -6.35
C PHE A 700 23.39 -1.13 -7.10
N ALA A 701 23.38 -1.02 -8.43
CA ALA A 701 23.01 -2.15 -9.27
C ALA A 701 24.07 -3.24 -9.05
N PRO A 702 23.70 -4.52 -8.83
CA PRO A 702 24.65 -5.56 -8.49
C PRO A 702 25.49 -5.79 -9.75
N VAL A 703 26.50 -6.65 -9.63
CA VAL A 703 27.05 -7.37 -10.79
C VAL A 703 25.88 -7.75 -11.71
N ASP A 704 26.02 -7.62 -13.04
CA ASP A 704 24.99 -7.93 -14.06
C ASP A 704 24.62 -9.43 -14.04
N MET A 705 24.07 -9.87 -12.91
CA MET A 705 23.57 -11.20 -12.58
C MET A 705 22.16 -11.37 -13.17
N ALA A 706 21.61 -10.34 -13.82
CA ALA A 706 20.35 -10.42 -14.54
C ALA A 706 20.43 -11.46 -15.66
N TYR A 707 21.63 -11.64 -16.22
CA TYR A 707 21.94 -12.72 -17.13
C TYR A 707 22.29 -13.99 -16.36
N VAL A 708 21.44 -15.01 -16.54
CA VAL A 708 21.66 -16.37 -16.02
C VAL A 708 22.14 -17.21 -17.19
N PRO A 709 23.38 -17.70 -17.20
CA PRO A 709 23.89 -18.47 -18.32
C PRO A 709 23.16 -19.82 -18.41
N GLY A 710 22.76 -20.19 -19.63
CA GLY A 710 22.25 -21.52 -19.90
C GLY A 710 23.34 -22.59 -19.83
N PHE A 711 22.93 -23.86 -19.88
CA PHE A 711 23.86 -24.99 -19.76
C PHE A 711 25.04 -24.92 -20.75
N GLU A 712 24.81 -24.54 -22.00
CA GLU A 712 25.86 -24.51 -23.02
C GLU A 712 26.89 -23.39 -22.78
N GLU A 713 26.47 -22.26 -22.23
CA GLU A 713 27.36 -21.15 -21.88
C GLU A 713 28.19 -21.49 -20.65
N LEU A 714 27.55 -22.08 -19.62
CA LEU A 714 28.24 -22.68 -18.48
C LEU A 714 29.25 -23.73 -18.94
N ARG A 715 28.85 -24.65 -19.83
CA ARG A 715 29.72 -25.71 -20.35
C ARG A 715 30.96 -25.13 -21.05
N LYS A 716 30.77 -24.17 -21.96
CA LYS A 716 31.90 -23.50 -22.66
C LYS A 716 32.84 -22.79 -21.69
N MET A 717 32.27 -22.09 -20.72
CA MET A 717 33.02 -21.43 -19.66
C MET A 717 33.85 -22.43 -18.86
N LEU A 718 33.27 -23.56 -18.48
CA LEU A 718 33.93 -24.63 -17.73
C LEU A 718 35.03 -25.34 -18.54
N VAL A 719 34.82 -25.57 -19.83
CA VAL A 719 35.87 -26.10 -20.72
C VAL A 719 37.06 -25.13 -20.77
N ALA A 720 36.80 -23.82 -20.93
CA ALA A 720 37.86 -22.82 -20.88
C ALA A 720 38.57 -22.79 -19.52
N TYR A 721 37.82 -22.96 -18.42
CA TYR A 721 38.38 -23.02 -17.08
C TYR A 721 39.36 -24.19 -16.89
N GLN A 722 39.00 -25.38 -17.38
CA GLN A 722 39.89 -26.54 -17.37
C GLN A 722 41.16 -26.28 -18.20
N LEU A 723 41.02 -25.67 -19.38
CA LEU A 723 42.17 -25.39 -20.25
C LEU A 723 43.14 -24.35 -19.64
N ASP A 724 42.63 -23.32 -18.97
CA ASP A 724 43.44 -22.20 -18.50
C ASP A 724 44.17 -22.49 -17.16
N PHE A 725 43.65 -23.39 -16.30
CA PHE A 725 44.12 -23.47 -14.89
C PHE A 725 44.33 -24.88 -14.31
N SER A 726 43.84 -25.97 -14.92
CA SER A 726 43.88 -27.28 -14.26
C SER A 726 43.71 -28.47 -15.21
N THR A 727 44.58 -29.48 -15.12
CA THR A 727 44.36 -30.79 -15.76
C THR A 727 43.32 -31.66 -15.05
N GLU A 728 42.71 -31.17 -13.97
CA GLU A 728 41.77 -31.94 -13.14
C GLU A 728 40.38 -31.99 -13.79
N LYS A 729 39.82 -33.20 -13.83
CA LYS A 729 38.40 -33.37 -14.18
C LYS A 729 37.54 -32.81 -13.06
N MET A 730 36.48 -32.09 -13.43
CA MET A 730 35.58 -31.42 -12.50
C MET A 730 34.16 -31.93 -12.69
N MET A 731 33.43 -32.03 -11.58
CA MET A 731 32.00 -32.31 -11.58
C MET A 731 31.29 -31.26 -10.73
N PHE A 732 30.19 -30.72 -11.26
CA PHE A 732 29.30 -29.84 -10.52
C PHE A 732 28.07 -30.63 -10.09
N CYS A 733 27.76 -30.54 -8.80
CA CYS A 733 26.72 -31.26 -8.12
C CYS A 733 25.73 -30.26 -7.54
N GLU A 734 24.73 -29.91 -8.33
CA GLU A 734 23.75 -28.90 -7.95
C GLU A 734 22.50 -29.53 -7.34
N PHE A 735 22.18 -29.11 -6.13
CA PHE A 735 21.00 -29.55 -5.39
C PHE A 735 19.87 -28.53 -5.55
N PHE A 736 18.65 -29.04 -5.62
CA PHE A 736 17.43 -28.26 -5.59
C PHE A 736 16.39 -28.97 -4.73
N ILE A 737 15.91 -28.31 -3.68
CA ILE A 737 14.89 -28.86 -2.78
C ILE A 737 13.51 -28.45 -3.30
N LEU A 738 12.66 -29.43 -3.55
CA LEU A 738 11.24 -29.26 -3.82
C LEU A 738 10.44 -29.84 -2.67
N ASP A 739 9.42 -29.16 -2.16
CA ASP A 739 8.43 -29.69 -1.18
C ASP A 739 9.02 -30.77 -0.22
N GLN A 740 8.90 -32.08 -0.56
CA GLN A 740 9.45 -33.21 0.22
C GLN A 740 10.63 -33.97 -0.42
N THR A 741 11.08 -33.58 -1.61
CA THR A 741 12.08 -34.30 -2.41
C THR A 741 13.30 -33.43 -2.73
N ILE A 742 14.46 -34.05 -2.86
CA ILE A 742 15.69 -33.38 -3.29
C ILE A 742 16.02 -33.85 -4.71
N ILE A 743 16.30 -32.90 -5.60
CA ILE A 743 16.78 -33.14 -6.95
C ILE A 743 18.26 -32.79 -7.00
N LEU A 744 19.06 -33.67 -7.61
CA LEU A 744 20.49 -33.48 -7.87
C LEU A 744 20.71 -33.39 -9.38
N PHE A 745 21.29 -32.28 -9.83
CA PHE A 745 21.85 -32.10 -11.16
C PHE A 745 23.35 -32.39 -11.14
N LEU A 746 23.79 -33.25 -12.04
CA LEU A 746 25.20 -33.52 -12.30
C LEU A 746 25.60 -32.93 -13.64
N ILE A 747 26.65 -32.12 -13.62
CA ILE A 747 27.16 -31.44 -14.80
C ILE A 747 28.64 -31.78 -14.95
N ARG A 748 28.99 -32.15 -16.18
CA ARG A 748 30.38 -32.30 -16.62
C ARG A 748 30.60 -31.50 -17.90
N PRO A 749 31.75 -30.82 -18.06
CA PRO A 749 32.06 -30.06 -19.27
C PRO A 749 32.01 -30.90 -20.56
N GLU A 750 32.35 -32.19 -20.46
CA GLU A 750 32.37 -33.16 -21.55
C GLU A 750 31.00 -33.75 -21.91
N TRP A 751 29.94 -33.51 -21.12
CA TRP A 751 28.61 -34.04 -21.40
C TRP A 751 27.81 -33.14 -22.35
N SER A 752 26.96 -33.74 -23.18
CA SER A 752 26.07 -33.02 -24.10
C SER A 752 24.88 -32.35 -23.39
N GLY A 753 24.63 -32.69 -22.13
CA GLY A 753 23.56 -32.16 -21.30
C GLY A 753 23.75 -32.54 -19.83
N PRO A 754 23.08 -31.85 -18.90
CA PRO A 754 23.12 -32.20 -17.48
C PRO A 754 22.35 -33.50 -17.24
N LYS A 755 22.82 -34.31 -16.29
CA LYS A 755 22.03 -35.43 -15.74
C LYS A 755 21.31 -34.96 -14.49
N TYR A 756 20.17 -35.55 -14.20
CA TYR A 756 19.45 -35.25 -12.97
C TYR A 756 18.90 -36.51 -12.30
N PHE A 757 18.73 -36.44 -10.98
CA PHE A 757 18.27 -37.55 -10.16
C PHE A 757 17.34 -37.03 -9.06
N THR A 758 16.17 -37.66 -8.89
CA THR A 758 15.38 -37.51 -7.66
C THR A 758 16.01 -38.42 -6.61
N LEU A 759 16.45 -37.85 -5.50
CA LEU A 759 17.14 -38.60 -4.45
C LEU A 759 16.16 -39.39 -3.59
N ALA A 760 16.57 -40.59 -3.18
CA ALA A 760 15.79 -41.48 -2.33
C ALA A 760 15.85 -41.08 -0.85
N VAL A 761 15.64 -39.80 -0.55
CA VAL A 761 15.63 -39.25 0.80
C VAL A 761 14.67 -38.07 0.90
N GLN A 762 14.00 -37.94 2.05
CA GLN A 762 13.05 -36.86 2.29
C GLN A 762 13.79 -35.61 2.77
N SER A 763 13.42 -34.44 2.23
CA SER A 763 14.04 -33.16 2.58
C SER A 763 13.92 -32.84 4.08
N ASP A 764 12.75 -33.08 4.67
CA ASP A 764 12.49 -32.81 6.10
C ASP A 764 13.39 -33.62 7.04
N GLU A 765 13.72 -34.85 6.65
CA GLU A 765 14.54 -35.75 7.46
C GLU A 765 16.00 -35.28 7.49
N ILE A 766 16.55 -34.94 6.32
CA ILE A 766 17.88 -34.34 6.23
C ILE A 766 17.92 -32.98 6.91
N GLY A 767 16.89 -32.15 6.73
CA GLY A 767 16.83 -30.82 7.36
C GLY A 767 16.93 -30.89 8.89
N ARG A 768 16.23 -31.85 9.51
CA ARG A 768 16.35 -32.12 10.95
C ARG A 768 17.75 -32.59 11.35
N ALA A 769 18.35 -33.50 10.58
CA ALA A 769 19.70 -34.01 10.84
C ALA A 769 20.75 -32.90 10.74
N VAL A 770 20.66 -32.03 9.72
CA VAL A 770 21.56 -30.88 9.56
C VAL A 770 21.39 -29.89 10.72
N THR A 771 20.15 -29.62 11.13
CA THR A 771 19.88 -28.74 12.28
C THR A 771 20.48 -29.32 13.57
N ALA A 772 20.36 -30.63 13.78
CA ALA A 772 20.97 -31.31 14.92
C ALA A 772 22.51 -31.25 14.89
N LEU A 773 23.10 -31.45 13.71
CA LEU A 773 24.55 -31.33 13.49
C LEU A 773 25.06 -29.92 13.83
N ILE A 774 24.38 -28.86 13.40
CA ILE A 774 24.82 -27.48 13.70
C ILE A 774 24.69 -27.14 15.19
N ASN A 775 23.67 -27.66 15.87
CA ASN A 775 23.43 -27.38 17.28
C ASN A 775 24.36 -28.16 18.21
N ASP A 776 24.66 -29.42 17.89
CA ASP A 776 25.57 -30.28 18.65
C ASP A 776 26.36 -31.17 17.67
N PRO A 777 27.46 -30.65 17.10
CA PRO A 777 28.17 -31.38 16.06
C PRO A 777 28.97 -32.58 16.60
N ILE A 778 29.25 -32.63 17.90
CA ILE A 778 29.91 -33.78 18.53
C ILE A 778 28.92 -34.95 18.64
N ALA A 779 27.70 -34.70 19.14
CA ALA A 779 26.72 -35.77 19.28
C ALA A 779 26.16 -36.29 17.94
N ASN A 780 26.26 -35.50 16.87
CA ASN A 780 25.62 -35.76 15.59
C ASN A 780 26.60 -35.85 14.41
N GLU A 781 27.88 -36.11 14.67
CA GLU A 781 28.91 -36.22 13.62
C GLU A 781 28.68 -37.38 12.64
N ASN A 782 27.90 -38.39 13.03
CA ASN A 782 27.63 -39.54 12.18
C ASN A 782 26.45 -39.28 11.21
N MET A 783 26.78 -38.80 10.01
CA MET A 783 25.82 -38.41 8.98
C MET A 783 25.46 -39.52 7.98
N THR A 784 25.30 -40.78 8.42
CA THR A 784 24.94 -41.92 7.54
C THR A 784 23.67 -41.67 6.73
N ILE A 785 22.70 -40.95 7.30
CA ILE A 785 21.46 -40.57 6.63
C ILE A 785 21.69 -39.72 5.37
N ALA A 786 22.83 -39.03 5.28
CA ALA A 786 23.19 -38.18 4.15
C ALA A 786 23.83 -38.95 2.97
N LEU A 787 24.12 -40.25 3.12
CA LEU A 787 24.72 -41.07 2.05
C LEU A 787 23.93 -41.02 0.71
N PRO A 788 22.58 -41.06 0.68
CA PRO A 788 21.81 -40.91 -0.55
C PRO A 788 22.07 -39.59 -1.30
N LEU A 789 22.55 -38.54 -0.62
CA LEU A 789 22.89 -37.25 -1.24
C LEU A 789 24.10 -37.35 -2.15
N ILE A 790 25.05 -38.23 -1.83
CA ILE A 790 26.30 -38.37 -2.58
C ILE A 790 26.34 -39.63 -3.44
N GLN A 791 25.42 -40.57 -3.28
CA GLN A 791 25.45 -41.85 -3.99
C GLN A 791 25.56 -41.69 -5.53
N HIS A 792 24.77 -40.79 -6.10
CA HIS A 792 24.82 -40.51 -7.54
C HIS A 792 26.11 -39.77 -7.95
N ILE A 793 26.68 -38.96 -7.07
CA ILE A 793 27.99 -38.31 -7.27
C ILE A 793 29.07 -39.38 -7.34
N LEU A 794 29.10 -40.32 -6.39
CA LEU A 794 30.07 -41.43 -6.35
C LEU A 794 29.99 -42.31 -7.61
N ASN A 795 28.77 -42.58 -8.10
CA ASN A 795 28.55 -43.41 -9.29
C ASN A 795 28.99 -42.74 -10.61
N HIS A 796 29.20 -41.42 -10.61
CA HIS A 796 29.50 -40.65 -11.83
C HIS A 796 30.81 -39.85 -11.75
N SER A 797 31.52 -39.90 -10.62
CA SER A 797 32.83 -39.26 -10.41
C SER A 797 33.93 -40.30 -10.25
N ASP A 798 35.11 -40.02 -10.79
CA ASP A 798 36.31 -40.79 -10.50
C ASP A 798 36.91 -40.32 -9.16
N ARG A 799 37.80 -41.11 -8.56
CA ARG A 799 38.59 -40.67 -7.39
C ARG A 799 39.48 -39.50 -7.82
N ASP A 800 39.68 -38.54 -6.92
CA ASP A 800 40.43 -37.30 -7.16
C ASP A 800 39.83 -36.30 -8.17
N ASP A 801 38.67 -36.58 -8.78
CA ASP A 801 37.88 -35.55 -9.48
C ASP A 801 37.52 -34.42 -8.49
N LEU A 802 37.67 -33.17 -8.92
CA LEU A 802 37.26 -32.01 -8.11
C LEU A 802 35.73 -31.90 -8.14
N LEU A 803 35.11 -31.98 -6.96
CA LEU A 803 33.67 -31.87 -6.80
C LEU A 803 33.31 -30.45 -6.36
N TYR A 804 32.53 -29.76 -7.19
CA TYR A 804 31.84 -28.54 -6.80
C TYR A 804 30.44 -28.88 -6.31
N ILE A 805 30.19 -28.67 -5.04
CA ILE A 805 28.87 -28.83 -4.42
C ILE A 805 28.16 -27.48 -4.50
N ILE A 806 26.95 -27.46 -5.07
CA ILE A 806 26.10 -26.28 -5.16
C ILE A 806 24.82 -26.58 -4.37
N PRO A 807 24.80 -26.33 -3.05
CA PRO A 807 23.67 -26.70 -2.21
C PRO A 807 22.44 -25.81 -2.47
N HIS A 808 21.33 -26.14 -1.81
CA HIS A 808 20.11 -25.33 -1.78
C HIS A 808 19.46 -25.47 -0.39
N GLY A 809 18.91 -24.38 0.14
CA GLY A 809 18.28 -24.33 1.46
C GLY A 809 19.22 -24.77 2.58
N PHE A 810 18.72 -25.62 3.48
CA PHE A 810 19.48 -26.12 4.63
C PHE A 810 20.74 -26.91 4.25
N LEU A 811 20.88 -27.39 3.01
CA LEU A 811 22.08 -28.10 2.56
C LEU A 811 23.34 -27.23 2.55
N HIS A 812 23.19 -25.90 2.59
CA HIS A 812 24.31 -24.96 2.74
C HIS A 812 25.04 -25.11 4.08
N GLN A 813 24.38 -25.68 5.09
CA GLN A 813 24.95 -25.97 6.40
C GLN A 813 25.45 -27.42 6.52
N LEU A 814 25.38 -28.23 5.46
CA LEU A 814 25.89 -29.59 5.44
C LEU A 814 27.31 -29.62 4.89
N PRO A 815 28.35 -29.95 5.68
CA PRO A 815 29.68 -30.21 5.17
C PRO A 815 29.72 -31.56 4.43
N PHE A 816 29.22 -31.63 3.19
CA PHE A 816 29.27 -32.81 2.31
C PHE A 816 30.58 -33.59 2.32
N HIS A 817 31.71 -32.90 2.48
CA HIS A 817 33.03 -33.48 2.53
C HIS A 817 33.28 -34.41 3.76
N MET A 818 32.42 -34.34 4.79
CA MET A 818 32.43 -35.25 5.94
C MET A 818 31.53 -36.48 5.79
N ILE A 819 30.76 -36.61 4.71
CA ILE A 819 29.86 -37.75 4.53
C ILE A 819 30.72 -39.01 4.27
N ASP A 820 30.48 -40.07 5.05
CA ASP A 820 31.12 -41.38 4.90
C ASP A 820 30.69 -42.03 3.58
N VAL A 821 31.65 -42.38 2.73
CA VAL A 821 31.43 -43.04 1.42
C VAL A 821 31.40 -44.57 1.54
N GLY A 822 31.56 -45.10 2.76
CA GLY A 822 31.63 -46.51 3.11
C GLY A 822 32.97 -46.87 3.76
N GLN A 823 32.92 -47.83 4.70
CA GLN A 823 34.11 -48.39 5.38
C GLN A 823 34.93 -47.36 6.20
N GLY A 824 34.32 -46.26 6.63
CA GLY A 824 34.99 -45.21 7.41
C GLY A 824 35.89 -44.30 6.58
N GLU A 825 35.71 -44.27 5.25
CA GLU A 825 36.35 -43.29 4.37
C GLU A 825 35.40 -42.10 4.16
N TYR A 826 35.86 -40.88 4.41
CA TYR A 826 35.09 -39.66 4.17
C TYR A 826 35.22 -39.17 2.72
N LEU A 827 34.20 -38.47 2.21
CA LEU A 827 34.21 -37.92 0.85
C LEU A 827 35.45 -37.07 0.55
N ILE A 828 35.94 -36.28 1.52
CA ILE A 828 37.16 -35.48 1.35
C ILE A 828 38.43 -36.33 1.13
N GLN A 829 38.47 -37.55 1.66
CA GLN A 829 39.61 -38.46 1.47
C GLN A 829 39.63 -39.00 0.03
N ARG A 830 38.44 -39.21 -0.55
CA ARG A 830 38.21 -39.67 -1.93
C ARG A 830 38.37 -38.57 -2.97
N ASN A 831 37.84 -37.36 -2.72
CA ASN A 831 37.79 -36.25 -3.68
C ASN A 831 38.04 -34.89 -2.98
N PRO A 832 38.70 -33.93 -3.66
CA PRO A 832 38.62 -32.53 -3.26
C PRO A 832 37.18 -32.01 -3.39
N VAL A 833 36.72 -31.23 -2.42
CA VAL A 833 35.35 -30.71 -2.37
C VAL A 833 35.36 -29.20 -2.19
N ALA A 834 34.85 -28.47 -3.18
CA ALA A 834 34.62 -27.03 -3.15
C ALA A 834 33.12 -26.73 -3.14
N TYR A 835 32.74 -25.56 -2.65
CA TYR A 835 31.34 -25.13 -2.58
C TYR A 835 31.10 -23.88 -3.43
N LEU A 836 29.90 -23.77 -3.98
CA LEU A 836 29.42 -22.55 -4.62
C LEU A 836 27.98 -22.26 -4.18
N PRO A 837 27.59 -20.99 -3.98
CA PRO A 837 26.18 -20.67 -3.74
C PRO A 837 25.31 -20.91 -4.98
N ALA A 838 25.81 -20.58 -6.16
CA ALA A 838 25.16 -20.80 -7.46
C ALA A 838 26.23 -20.91 -8.56
N LEU A 839 25.93 -21.59 -9.68
CA LEU A 839 26.86 -21.70 -10.81
C LEU A 839 27.06 -20.35 -11.50
N SER A 840 26.03 -19.51 -11.55
CA SER A 840 26.12 -18.15 -12.10
C SER A 840 27.24 -17.31 -11.46
N ILE A 841 27.49 -17.48 -10.16
CA ILE A 841 28.57 -16.75 -9.45
C ILE A 841 29.94 -17.09 -10.05
N LEU A 842 30.19 -18.36 -10.34
CA LEU A 842 31.45 -18.79 -10.96
C LEU A 842 31.63 -18.14 -12.34
N TYR A 843 30.55 -18.04 -13.12
CA TYR A 843 30.55 -17.34 -14.41
C TYR A 843 30.96 -15.87 -14.29
N HIS A 844 30.45 -15.16 -13.29
CA HIS A 844 30.83 -13.77 -13.06
C HIS A 844 32.26 -13.61 -12.50
N LEU A 845 32.71 -14.51 -11.63
CA LEU A 845 34.09 -14.49 -11.11
C LEU A 845 35.13 -14.72 -12.23
N GLN A 846 34.85 -15.59 -13.19
CA GLN A 846 35.78 -15.88 -14.30
C GLN A 846 35.93 -14.70 -15.27
N ASN A 847 34.85 -14.00 -15.59
CA ASN A 847 34.89 -12.85 -16.50
C ASN A 847 35.67 -11.67 -15.91
N LYS A 848 35.66 -11.47 -14.59
CA LYS A 848 36.50 -10.46 -13.93
C LYS A 848 38.00 -10.80 -13.97
N SER A 849 38.35 -12.06 -13.77
CA SER A 849 39.75 -12.54 -13.72
C SER A 849 40.49 -12.34 -15.06
N LYS A 850 39.81 -12.40 -16.21
CA LYS A 850 40.41 -12.15 -17.54
C LYS A 850 40.78 -10.69 -17.80
N ALA A 851 40.25 -9.73 -17.05
CA ALA A 851 40.50 -8.31 -17.26
C ALA A 851 41.84 -7.82 -16.68
N LYS A 852 42.57 -8.64 -15.92
CA LYS A 852 43.81 -8.24 -15.21
C LYS A 852 44.88 -9.33 -15.28
N GLU A 853 45.37 -9.63 -16.48
CA GLU A 853 46.67 -10.32 -16.64
C GLU A 853 47.81 -9.32 -16.44
N GLY A 854 48.26 -9.17 -15.19
CA GLY A 854 49.46 -8.41 -14.82
C GLY A 854 49.98 -8.88 -13.48
N LYS A 855 51.17 -9.50 -13.46
CA LYS A 855 51.83 -10.05 -12.27
C LYS A 855 52.11 -8.96 -11.22
N VAL A 856 51.19 -8.77 -10.27
CA VAL A 856 51.47 -8.02 -9.03
C VAL A 856 52.00 -9.02 -7.99
N ALA A 857 52.95 -8.59 -7.16
CA ALA A 857 53.46 -9.40 -6.06
C ALA A 857 52.32 -9.78 -5.11
N VAL A 858 52.23 -11.07 -4.75
CA VAL A 858 51.20 -11.59 -3.84
C VAL A 858 51.43 -11.01 -2.46
N LYS A 859 50.53 -10.12 -2.01
CA LYS A 859 50.57 -9.54 -0.66
C LYS A 859 49.64 -10.33 0.26
N PHE A 860 50.13 -10.65 1.44
CA PHE A 860 49.39 -11.33 2.50
C PHE A 860 49.17 -10.37 3.68
N ALA A 861 47.98 -10.39 4.27
CA ALA A 861 47.69 -9.70 5.52
C ALA A 861 47.00 -10.66 6.50
N VAL A 862 47.51 -10.70 7.74
CA VAL A 862 47.02 -11.61 8.77
C VAL A 862 46.60 -10.81 10.00
N PHE A 863 45.37 -11.03 10.46
CA PHE A 863 44.74 -10.36 11.59
C PHE A 863 44.45 -11.36 12.70
N GLY A 864 44.77 -11.03 13.95
CA GLY A 864 44.58 -11.93 15.09
C GLY A 864 44.17 -11.21 16.37
N ASN A 865 43.32 -11.85 17.18
CA ASN A 865 43.05 -11.47 18.57
C ASN A 865 42.63 -9.99 18.75
N SER A 866 41.64 -9.53 17.98
CA SER A 866 41.15 -8.14 17.99
C SER A 866 40.60 -7.64 19.32
N ARG A 867 40.17 -8.56 20.20
CA ARG A 867 39.54 -8.27 21.51
C ARG A 867 40.42 -8.59 22.72
N GLU A 868 41.67 -8.99 22.48
CA GLU A 868 42.66 -9.33 23.51
C GLU A 868 42.24 -10.49 24.45
N ASP A 869 41.23 -11.29 24.06
CA ASP A 869 40.65 -12.38 24.86
C ASP A 869 40.81 -13.77 24.19
N LEU A 870 41.43 -13.85 23.01
CA LEU A 870 41.67 -15.09 22.25
C LEU A 870 43.17 -15.32 22.01
N GLN A 871 43.88 -15.76 23.05
CA GLN A 871 45.33 -16.00 22.99
C GLN A 871 45.73 -17.00 21.89
N PHE A 872 44.90 -18.00 21.61
CA PHE A 872 45.20 -18.95 20.54
C PHE A 872 44.99 -18.40 19.13
N SER A 873 44.08 -17.45 18.94
CA SER A 873 43.96 -16.73 17.66
C SER A 873 45.17 -15.83 17.40
N GLU A 874 45.78 -15.30 18.47
CA GLU A 874 47.07 -14.59 18.38
C GLU A 874 48.18 -15.54 17.93
N ASP A 875 48.27 -16.73 18.53
CA ASP A 875 49.22 -17.76 18.14
C ASP A 875 49.04 -18.23 16.68
N GLU A 876 47.79 -18.39 16.23
CA GLU A 876 47.46 -18.71 14.84
C GLU A 876 47.95 -17.60 13.89
N ALA A 877 47.61 -16.34 14.19
CA ALA A 877 48.00 -15.21 13.36
C ALA A 877 49.53 -15.02 13.28
N ILE A 878 50.25 -15.16 14.40
CA ILE A 878 51.72 -15.09 14.44
C ILE A 878 52.32 -16.24 13.62
N TYR A 879 51.78 -17.45 13.77
CA TYR A 879 52.29 -18.61 13.04
C TYR A 879 52.07 -18.46 11.53
N VAL A 880 50.84 -18.11 11.12
CA VAL A 880 50.46 -17.97 9.71
C VAL A 880 51.25 -16.83 9.06
N SER A 881 51.41 -15.69 9.73
CA SER A 881 52.19 -14.57 9.19
C SER A 881 53.67 -14.91 9.02
N THR A 882 54.26 -15.64 9.96
CA THR A 882 55.64 -16.15 9.84
C THR A 882 55.76 -17.12 8.67
N LEU A 883 54.79 -18.02 8.52
CA LEU A 883 54.76 -19.01 7.43
C LEU A 883 54.51 -18.37 6.06
N LEU A 884 53.89 -17.21 5.98
CA LEU A 884 53.57 -16.50 4.74
C LEU A 884 54.51 -15.33 4.42
N ASP A 885 55.37 -14.93 5.37
CA ASP A 885 56.17 -13.69 5.27
C ASP A 885 55.25 -12.48 5.04
N SER A 886 54.27 -12.30 5.92
CA SER A 886 53.17 -11.33 5.78
C SER A 886 53.16 -10.24 6.85
N ASP A 887 52.43 -9.16 6.57
CA ASP A 887 52.04 -8.21 7.61
C ASP A 887 51.15 -8.94 8.64
N CYS A 888 51.41 -8.69 9.93
CA CYS A 888 50.66 -9.26 11.05
C CYS A 888 50.09 -8.14 11.93
N TYR A 889 48.77 -8.09 12.04
CA TYR A 889 48.02 -7.10 12.80
C TYR A 889 47.37 -7.79 14.00
N LEU A 890 47.68 -7.33 15.20
CA LEU A 890 47.21 -7.92 16.44
C LEU A 890 46.53 -6.87 17.32
N ARG A 891 45.52 -7.30 18.10
CA ARG A 891 44.89 -6.47 19.14
C ARG A 891 44.38 -5.15 18.57
N ASN A 892 44.81 -4.01 19.12
CA ASN A 892 44.45 -2.66 18.65
C ASN A 892 44.87 -2.35 17.21
N GLY A 893 45.76 -3.14 16.59
CA GLY A 893 46.09 -3.03 15.17
C GLY A 893 45.06 -3.66 14.22
N VAL A 894 44.02 -4.30 14.76
CA VAL A 894 42.90 -4.89 14.01
C VAL A 894 41.71 -3.92 14.00
N ASP A 895 41.96 -2.65 13.66
CA ASP A 895 40.92 -1.62 13.52
C ASP A 895 40.22 -1.68 12.15
N LYS A 896 39.05 -1.03 12.03
CA LYS A 896 38.21 -1.09 10.82
C LYS A 896 38.90 -0.49 9.59
N ASP A 897 39.58 0.64 9.73
CA ASP A 897 40.23 1.31 8.60
C ASP A 897 41.37 0.47 8.04
N THR A 898 42.20 -0.12 8.91
CA THR A 898 43.28 -1.03 8.53
C THR A 898 42.72 -2.29 7.85
N PHE A 899 41.65 -2.88 8.39
CA PHE A 899 41.03 -4.06 7.80
C PHE A 899 40.48 -3.78 6.39
N ILE A 900 39.71 -2.69 6.22
CA ILE A 900 39.17 -2.27 4.91
C ILE A 900 40.29 -1.99 3.91
N LYS A 901 41.37 -1.33 4.35
CA LYS A 901 42.53 -1.05 3.52
C LYS A 901 43.19 -2.34 3.03
N GLU A 902 43.36 -3.34 3.89
CA GLU A 902 43.99 -4.60 3.50
C GLU A 902 43.09 -5.47 2.63
N LEU A 903 41.76 -5.44 2.84
CA LEU A 903 40.82 -6.07 1.90
C LEU A 903 40.99 -5.55 0.47
N ALA A 904 41.28 -4.25 0.29
CA ALA A 904 41.47 -3.65 -1.03
C ALA A 904 42.87 -3.88 -1.63
N ASN A 905 43.91 -4.07 -0.81
CA ASN A 905 45.31 -4.04 -1.26
C ASN A 905 46.07 -5.37 -1.15
N SER A 906 45.51 -6.36 -0.46
CA SER A 906 46.12 -7.69 -0.31
C SER A 906 45.55 -8.68 -1.32
N SER A 907 46.33 -9.71 -1.66
CA SER A 907 45.88 -10.86 -2.44
C SER A 907 45.24 -11.92 -1.53
N VAL A 908 45.73 -12.05 -0.30
CA VAL A 908 45.18 -12.96 0.70
C VAL A 908 45.03 -12.24 2.02
N VAL A 909 43.84 -12.32 2.60
CA VAL A 909 43.54 -11.81 3.95
C VAL A 909 43.14 -12.98 4.82
N HIS A 910 43.79 -13.13 5.97
CA HIS A 910 43.43 -14.12 6.99
C HIS A 910 43.03 -13.40 8.28
N PHE A 911 41.79 -13.59 8.71
CA PHE A 911 41.25 -13.04 9.94
C PHE A 911 40.98 -14.16 10.95
N ALA A 912 41.66 -14.13 12.09
CA ALA A 912 41.46 -15.03 13.22
C ALA A 912 40.92 -14.24 14.43
N GLY A 913 39.62 -14.37 14.70
CA GLY A 913 38.96 -13.57 15.74
C GLY A 913 37.49 -13.88 15.93
N HIS A 914 36.80 -13.07 16.74
CA HIS A 914 35.36 -13.26 16.98
C HIS A 914 34.51 -12.84 15.79
N ALA A 915 33.46 -13.61 15.55
CA ALA A 915 32.35 -13.22 14.70
C ALA A 915 31.05 -13.40 15.47
N GLU A 916 30.12 -12.46 15.30
CA GLU A 916 28.78 -12.54 15.86
C GLU A 916 27.84 -13.06 14.77
N ALA A 917 27.41 -14.31 14.91
CA ALA A 917 26.43 -14.91 14.02
C ALA A 917 25.03 -14.34 14.30
N LYS A 918 24.31 -13.99 13.22
CA LYS A 918 22.88 -13.65 13.23
C LYS A 918 22.15 -14.68 12.37
N PRO A 919 21.64 -15.78 12.95
CA PRO A 919 21.06 -16.90 12.20
C PRO A 919 19.80 -16.54 11.40
N VAL A 920 19.15 -15.42 11.73
CA VAL A 920 17.93 -14.95 11.05
C VAL A 920 18.25 -13.91 9.97
N LYS A 921 19.31 -13.11 10.12
CA LYS A 921 19.69 -12.07 9.14
C LYS A 921 21.17 -12.21 8.79
N GLY A 922 21.46 -12.98 7.76
CA GLY A 922 22.84 -13.39 7.43
C GLY A 922 23.75 -12.23 7.08
N LEU A 923 23.21 -11.16 6.47
CA LEU A 923 23.99 -9.94 6.16
C LEU A 923 24.28 -9.07 7.38
N ASP A 924 23.56 -9.27 8.49
CA ASP A 924 23.79 -8.59 9.78
C ASP A 924 24.81 -9.36 10.64
N GLN A 925 25.50 -10.36 10.09
CA GLN A 925 26.64 -10.98 10.76
C GLN A 925 27.81 -10.01 10.82
N HIS A 926 28.53 -9.98 11.93
CA HIS A 926 29.60 -9.02 12.17
C HIS A 926 30.91 -9.72 12.51
N LEU A 927 32.02 -9.32 11.88
CA LEU A 927 33.35 -9.60 12.41
C LEU A 927 33.65 -8.53 13.47
N LEU A 928 34.12 -8.95 14.64
CA LEU A 928 34.40 -8.03 15.73
C LEU A 928 35.84 -7.54 15.64
N LEU A 929 36.01 -6.22 15.50
CA LEU A 929 37.30 -5.55 15.34
C LEU A 929 37.69 -4.86 16.66
N ALA A 930 38.90 -4.27 16.70
CA ALA A 930 39.38 -3.54 17.88
C ALA A 930 38.48 -2.34 18.22
N GLY A 931 38.57 -1.83 19.45
CA GLY A 931 37.91 -0.57 19.82
C GLY A 931 36.37 -0.60 19.85
N LEU A 932 35.75 -1.77 19.98
CA LEU A 932 34.29 -1.96 19.86
C LEU A 932 33.73 -1.78 18.45
N GLU A 933 34.60 -1.69 17.45
CA GLU A 933 34.19 -1.67 16.05
C GLU A 933 33.81 -3.07 15.54
N SER A 934 33.10 -3.08 14.43
CA SER A 934 32.75 -4.29 13.69
C SER A 934 32.60 -4.00 12.20
N ILE A 935 32.69 -5.06 11.40
CA ILE A 935 32.35 -5.02 9.98
C ILE A 935 31.27 -6.06 9.70
N SER A 936 30.12 -5.61 9.18
CA SER A 936 29.05 -6.53 8.82
C SER A 936 29.33 -7.24 7.49
N ALA A 937 28.64 -8.35 7.23
CA ALA A 937 28.66 -8.98 5.91
C ALA A 937 28.10 -8.06 4.82
N SER A 938 27.07 -7.24 5.12
CA SER A 938 26.59 -6.19 4.20
C SER A 938 27.64 -5.12 3.90
N GLU A 939 28.41 -4.68 4.89
CA GLU A 939 29.52 -3.73 4.68
C GLU A 939 30.65 -4.36 3.88
N LEU A 940 31.07 -5.60 4.21
CA LEU A 940 32.10 -6.35 3.47
C LEU A 940 31.78 -6.43 1.98
N MET A 941 30.51 -6.70 1.67
CA MET A 941 30.00 -6.82 0.31
C MET A 941 30.18 -5.56 -0.54
N LEU A 942 30.17 -4.39 0.09
CA LEU A 942 30.32 -3.08 -0.56
C LEU A 942 31.80 -2.74 -0.82
N ILE A 943 32.73 -3.43 -0.16
CA ILE A 943 34.17 -3.17 -0.29
C ILE A 943 34.72 -3.96 -1.48
N ARG A 944 34.75 -3.31 -2.65
CA ARG A 944 35.36 -3.88 -3.85
C ARG A 944 36.79 -4.32 -3.57
N ASN A 945 37.07 -5.59 -3.83
CA ASN A 945 38.39 -6.19 -3.65
C ASN A 945 38.72 -7.16 -4.78
N ASP A 946 40.01 -7.50 -4.91
CA ASP A 946 40.53 -8.48 -5.87
C ASP A 946 41.21 -9.65 -5.13
N LEU A 947 40.68 -10.05 -3.98
CA LEU A 947 41.27 -11.10 -3.14
C LEU A 947 41.30 -12.44 -3.88
N GLU A 948 42.44 -13.14 -3.84
CA GLU A 948 42.51 -14.55 -4.25
C GLU A 948 41.90 -15.47 -3.19
N LEU A 949 42.05 -15.10 -1.91
CA LEU A 949 41.54 -15.85 -0.77
C LEU A 949 41.24 -14.93 0.42
N LEU A 950 40.02 -15.01 0.94
CA LEU A 950 39.65 -14.46 2.24
C LEU A 950 39.45 -15.60 3.23
N VAL A 951 40.21 -15.65 4.32
CA VAL A 951 40.00 -16.63 5.40
C VAL A 951 39.36 -15.93 6.58
N LEU A 952 38.17 -16.39 6.97
CA LEU A 952 37.45 -15.94 8.15
C LEU A 952 37.47 -17.06 9.20
N SER A 953 38.60 -17.15 9.90
CA SER A 953 38.84 -18.06 11.04
C SER A 953 38.19 -17.49 12.30
N GLY A 954 36.87 -17.31 12.24
CA GLY A 954 36.05 -16.87 13.37
C GLY A 954 34.84 -17.77 13.53
N CYS A 955 34.37 -17.93 14.77
CA CYS A 955 33.26 -18.81 15.11
C CYS A 955 32.05 -18.56 14.20
N GLN A 956 31.49 -19.60 13.58
CA GLN A 956 30.19 -19.54 12.89
C GLN A 956 30.12 -18.55 11.71
N THR A 957 31.25 -18.11 11.16
CA THR A 957 31.33 -17.22 9.97
C THR A 957 30.76 -17.85 8.69
N GLY A 958 30.60 -19.18 8.69
CA GLY A 958 30.01 -19.98 7.62
C GLY A 958 28.55 -20.35 7.87
N ILE A 959 27.98 -20.07 9.06
CA ILE A 959 26.54 -20.25 9.27
C ILE A 959 25.82 -19.25 8.38
N THR A 960 24.99 -19.72 7.49
CA THR A 960 24.15 -18.87 6.64
C THR A 960 22.79 -18.71 7.31
N ALA A 961 22.22 -17.51 7.29
CA ALA A 961 20.83 -17.36 7.69
C ALA A 961 19.94 -18.05 6.65
N ILE A 962 19.15 -19.01 7.10
CA ILE A 962 18.06 -19.57 6.32
C ILE A 962 16.83 -18.81 6.79
N GLU A 963 16.56 -17.64 6.21
CA GLU A 963 15.26 -17.02 6.46
C GLU A 963 14.17 -17.98 5.97
N VAL A 964 13.02 -17.98 6.64
CA VAL A 964 11.79 -18.63 6.16
C VAL A 964 11.40 -18.12 4.74
N THR A 965 12.00 -17.02 4.30
CA THR A 965 11.82 -16.38 2.99
C THR A 965 12.93 -16.65 1.96
N THR A 966 14.08 -17.24 2.35
CA THR A 966 15.25 -17.36 1.46
C THR A 966 15.92 -18.73 1.60
N ASP A 967 15.69 -19.65 0.66
CA ASP A 967 16.40 -20.95 0.64
C ASP A 967 17.84 -20.84 0.07
N GLU A 968 18.53 -19.70 0.20
CA GLU A 968 19.87 -19.48 -0.38
C GLU A 968 20.90 -18.92 0.60
N ILE A 969 22.20 -19.11 0.31
CA ILE A 969 23.32 -18.61 1.14
C ILE A 969 23.27 -17.09 1.23
N ILE A 970 23.09 -16.60 2.45
CA ILE A 970 23.21 -15.19 2.79
C ILE A 970 24.10 -15.11 4.04
N GLY A 971 25.22 -14.40 3.93
CA GLY A 971 26.26 -14.30 4.95
C GLY A 971 27.62 -13.93 4.36
N PHE A 972 28.69 -14.10 5.13
CA PHE A 972 30.04 -13.76 4.70
C PHE A 972 30.52 -14.42 3.39
N PRO A 973 30.19 -15.70 3.07
CA PRO A 973 30.63 -16.30 1.82
C PRO A 973 30.10 -15.55 0.58
N ALA A 974 28.79 -15.31 0.55
CA ALA A 974 28.15 -14.56 -0.54
C ALA A 974 28.64 -13.11 -0.61
N ALA A 975 28.80 -12.45 0.55
CA ALA A 975 29.32 -11.09 0.62
C ALA A 975 30.74 -10.99 0.03
N ALA A 976 31.65 -11.89 0.43
CA ALA A 976 33.04 -11.89 -0.03
C ALA A 976 33.15 -12.12 -1.54
N LEU A 977 32.45 -13.13 -2.08
CA LEU A 977 32.47 -13.43 -3.51
C LEU A 977 31.86 -12.28 -4.35
N THR A 978 30.79 -11.65 -3.84
CA THR A 978 30.15 -10.51 -4.51
C THR A 978 31.04 -9.26 -4.47
N ALA A 979 31.75 -9.05 -3.37
CA ALA A 979 32.73 -7.97 -3.20
C ALA A 979 33.90 -8.10 -4.19
N GLY A 980 34.27 -9.33 -4.56
CA GLY A 980 35.23 -9.64 -5.61
C GLY A 980 36.27 -10.71 -5.25
N ALA A 981 36.18 -11.29 -4.04
CA ALA A 981 37.07 -12.38 -3.65
C ALA A 981 36.86 -13.60 -4.55
N SER A 982 37.95 -14.24 -4.98
CA SER A 982 37.92 -15.45 -5.79
C SER A 982 37.51 -16.67 -4.97
N ALA A 983 37.94 -16.73 -3.71
CA ALA A 983 37.58 -17.79 -2.78
C ALA A 983 37.52 -17.27 -1.34
N VAL A 984 36.74 -17.97 -0.51
CA VAL A 984 36.60 -17.68 0.91
C VAL A 984 36.59 -18.97 1.71
N ILE A 985 37.26 -18.98 2.86
CA ILE A 985 37.20 -20.07 3.84
C ILE A 985 36.47 -19.54 5.08
N THR A 986 35.41 -20.24 5.49
CA THR A 986 34.62 -19.92 6.69
C THR A 986 34.47 -21.14 7.60
N THR A 987 33.92 -20.96 8.81
CA THR A 987 33.65 -22.05 9.76
C THR A 987 32.16 -22.18 10.09
N LEU A 988 31.61 -23.40 10.02
CA LEU A 988 30.20 -23.66 10.35
C LEU A 988 29.91 -23.64 11.85
N TRP A 989 30.84 -24.08 12.69
CA TRP A 989 30.68 -24.07 14.15
C TRP A 989 31.96 -23.65 14.83
N LYS A 990 31.88 -23.43 16.15
CA LYS A 990 33.04 -23.14 16.97
C LYS A 990 33.94 -24.36 17.02
N VAL A 991 35.19 -24.19 16.61
CA VAL A 991 36.22 -25.25 16.56
C VAL A 991 37.18 -25.04 17.72
N GLU A 992 37.78 -26.13 18.22
CA GLU A 992 38.86 -26.02 19.21
C GLU A 992 40.10 -25.38 18.59
N ASP A 993 40.69 -24.42 19.29
CA ASP A 993 41.77 -23.59 18.79
C ASP A 993 43.01 -24.41 18.35
N LYS A 994 43.32 -25.51 19.06
CA LYS A 994 44.43 -26.42 18.69
C LYS A 994 44.23 -27.01 17.29
N SER A 995 43.00 -27.44 16.97
CA SER A 995 42.69 -28.00 15.66
C SER A 995 42.72 -26.95 14.55
N THR A 996 42.20 -25.73 14.79
CA THR A 996 42.22 -24.63 13.81
C THR A 996 43.64 -24.22 13.42
N ARG A 997 44.52 -24.03 14.42
CA ARG A 997 45.93 -23.73 14.18
C ARG A 997 46.62 -24.84 13.37
N GLN A 998 46.37 -26.10 13.72
CA GLN A 998 46.98 -27.23 13.03
C GLN A 998 46.44 -27.39 11.60
N PHE A 999 45.17 -27.09 11.39
CA PHE A 999 44.54 -27.03 10.07
C PHE A 999 45.22 -26.00 9.16
N PHE A 1000 45.26 -24.73 9.58
CA PHE A 1000 45.84 -23.67 8.75
C PHE A 1000 47.34 -23.81 8.57
N LYS A 1001 48.05 -24.43 9.53
CA LYS A 1001 49.43 -24.86 9.34
C LYS A 1001 49.57 -25.80 8.13
N TYR A 1002 48.83 -26.92 8.11
CA TYR A 1002 48.89 -27.85 6.99
C TYR A 1002 48.39 -27.24 5.68
N PHE A 1003 47.37 -26.38 5.75
CA PHE A 1003 46.83 -25.66 4.60
C PHE A 1003 47.91 -24.78 3.96
N TYR A 1004 48.49 -23.84 4.72
CA TYR A 1004 49.46 -22.89 4.16
C TYR A 1004 50.81 -23.54 3.85
N GLU A 1005 51.24 -24.57 4.58
CA GLU A 1005 52.45 -25.33 4.23
C GLU A 1005 52.28 -26.03 2.88
N SER A 1006 51.11 -26.62 2.63
CA SER A 1006 50.85 -27.26 1.34
C SER A 1006 50.61 -26.24 0.22
N PHE A 1007 49.98 -25.11 0.51
CA PHE A 1007 49.75 -24.04 -0.46
C PHE A 1007 51.07 -23.37 -0.88
N ARG A 1008 51.90 -22.94 0.09
CA ARG A 1008 53.16 -22.23 -0.17
C ARG A 1008 54.28 -23.17 -0.59
N ASN A 1009 54.54 -24.24 0.18
CA ASN A 1009 55.74 -25.05 0.01
C ASN A 1009 55.56 -26.15 -1.03
N ARG A 1010 54.36 -26.74 -1.13
CA ARG A 1010 54.05 -27.79 -2.11
C ARG A 1010 53.40 -27.25 -3.37
N LYS A 1011 53.06 -25.96 -3.42
CA LYS A 1011 52.39 -25.29 -4.54
C LYS A 1011 51.12 -26.01 -4.97
N LEU A 1012 50.40 -26.60 -4.01
CA LEU A 1012 49.08 -27.18 -4.27
C LEU A 1012 48.07 -26.06 -4.53
N SER A 1013 47.01 -26.35 -5.29
CA SER A 1013 45.86 -25.45 -5.40
C SER A 1013 45.20 -25.27 -4.03
N LYS A 1014 44.49 -24.15 -3.82
CA LYS A 1014 43.82 -23.84 -2.55
C LYS A 1014 42.94 -25.01 -2.07
N ILE A 1015 42.19 -25.62 -2.99
CA ILE A 1015 41.31 -26.75 -2.66
C ILE A 1015 42.08 -28.05 -2.35
N ARG A 1016 43.20 -28.30 -3.02
CA ARG A 1016 44.08 -29.43 -2.68
C ARG A 1016 44.79 -29.22 -1.35
N SER A 1017 45.11 -27.97 -1.01
CA SER A 1017 45.60 -27.60 0.32
C SER A 1017 44.56 -27.80 1.41
N MET A 1018 43.29 -27.48 1.14
CA MET A 1018 42.15 -27.79 2.01
C MET A 1018 42.05 -29.29 2.26
N GLN A 1019 42.04 -30.08 1.18
CA GLN A 1019 41.98 -31.54 1.23
C GLN A 1019 43.18 -32.12 2.01
N TYR A 1020 44.38 -31.60 1.76
CA TYR A 1020 45.59 -32.03 2.44
C TYR A 1020 45.53 -31.77 3.95
N ALA A 1021 45.07 -30.59 4.36
CA ALA A 1021 44.91 -30.23 5.77
C ALA A 1021 43.90 -31.15 6.47
N MET A 1022 42.73 -31.38 5.88
CA MET A 1022 41.71 -32.31 6.42
C MET A 1022 42.25 -33.73 6.52
N LYS A 1023 42.90 -34.25 5.45
CA LYS A 1023 43.50 -35.60 5.47
C LYS A 1023 44.61 -35.75 6.50
N ALA A 1024 45.34 -34.67 6.80
CA ALA A 1024 46.37 -34.69 7.84
C ALA A 1024 45.75 -34.75 9.24
N LEU A 1025 44.66 -34.03 9.49
CA LEU A 1025 43.91 -34.12 10.76
C LEU A 1025 43.24 -35.48 10.93
N ILE A 1026 42.52 -35.99 9.91
CA ILE A 1026 41.84 -37.29 9.94
C ILE A 1026 42.79 -38.45 10.27
N LYS A 1027 44.07 -38.36 9.88
CA LYS A 1027 45.07 -39.39 10.18
C LYS A 1027 45.50 -39.42 11.65
N ASN A 1028 45.25 -38.36 12.40
CA ASN A 1028 45.59 -38.28 13.81
C ASN A 1028 44.35 -38.66 14.65
N PRO A 1029 44.41 -39.74 15.45
CA PRO A 1029 43.31 -40.16 16.31
C PRO A 1029 42.88 -39.13 17.37
N GLU A 1030 43.67 -38.07 17.62
CA GLU A 1030 43.27 -36.97 18.50
C GLU A 1030 42.16 -36.07 17.90
N TYR A 1031 41.90 -36.15 16.59
CA TYR A 1031 40.95 -35.27 15.91
C TYR A 1031 39.78 -36.05 15.32
N GLU A 1032 38.57 -35.60 15.68
CA GLU A 1032 37.30 -36.14 15.21
C GLU A 1032 36.69 -35.22 14.12
N PRO A 1033 35.63 -35.63 13.40
CA PRO A 1033 34.93 -34.79 12.42
C PRO A 1033 34.63 -33.37 12.89
N PHE A 1034 34.26 -33.20 14.16
CA PHE A 1034 34.07 -31.89 14.80
C PHE A 1034 35.25 -30.92 14.60
N ASN A 1035 36.48 -31.41 14.53
CA ASN A 1035 37.70 -30.61 14.44
C ASN A 1035 38.07 -30.17 13.01
N TRP A 1036 37.61 -30.87 11.96
CA TRP A 1036 38.06 -30.63 10.58
C TRP A 1036 36.92 -30.43 9.56
N ALA A 1037 35.72 -30.94 9.82
CA ALA A 1037 34.55 -30.75 8.97
C ALA A 1037 33.94 -29.31 8.93
N PRO A 1038 34.13 -28.42 9.92
CA PRO A 1038 33.48 -27.10 9.86
C PRO A 1038 34.06 -26.16 8.81
N PHE A 1039 35.27 -26.43 8.30
CA PHE A 1039 35.94 -25.55 7.36
C PHE A 1039 35.33 -25.68 5.95
N ILE A 1040 34.69 -24.62 5.47
CA ILE A 1040 34.04 -24.60 4.16
C ILE A 1040 34.86 -23.75 3.21
N PHE A 1041 35.28 -24.34 2.09
CA PHE A 1041 35.92 -23.63 0.99
C PHE A 1041 34.86 -23.26 -0.05
N THR A 1042 34.57 -21.97 -0.21
CA THR A 1042 33.59 -21.47 -1.18
C THR A 1042 34.27 -20.63 -2.26
N GLY A 1043 33.98 -20.90 -3.53
CA GLY A 1043 34.55 -20.15 -4.66
C GLY A 1043 35.54 -20.97 -5.50
N ARG A 1044 36.53 -20.27 -6.05
CA ARG A 1044 37.39 -20.70 -7.16
C ARG A 1044 38.78 -21.21 -6.74
#